data_AF-G0W682-F1
#
_entry.id   AF-G0W682-F1
#
_cell.length_a   1.000
_cell.length_b   1.000
_cell.length_c   1.000
_cell.angle_alpha   90.00
_cell.angle_beta   90.00
_cell.angle_gamma   90.00
#
_symmetry.space_group_name_H-M   'P 1'
#
loop_
_entity.id
_entity.type
_entity.pdbx_description
1 polymer ?
#
loop_
_entity_poly.entity_id
_entity_poly.type
_entity_poly.pdbx_seq_one_letter_code
_entity_poly.pdbx_strand_id
1 'polypeptide(L)'
;MYYKVDQLKQAYYNILKSSSSHSSCQLVIFVSCLNIDSMCATKMLSNLFKKELVQLQIVPVFGYSELKKLYSQLDININSVILVGFGAVVDLEAFLNLDNNNTTDNNNTPDNNNNNNNNNNSERLIYVLDAHRPWNLDNLFGSDIIHCFDDGTVENNLQHEKEAYFKLVKLEEERENDSEDDGLSDDDEDDDDDDDDDEEQDQTDEDEDEESNIDSKKRKKSSSNNNNPRKKLIIQRRKDINTYERFLEEYYSNGSTIVNSISTQIYSLLSSIGETNIQNLWLTILGATSLDTAYSQVYNRLFPLLQDEVKRLSPSNNSMISTKTPDTLSLEVQPDYYLFLLRHSSLYDSFYYSNYVNAKLSLWNENGRKRLHKMFARMGIPLTTAQESWLYMDHSIKRELGIIFDKNLDRYGLQDIVRDGFVRTFGYRGSISASEFVEALTALLEMGGSILKDGRVVSSSNNANYDVPLDEEDIQDNDGNVSQLLNLTRRQWVSNFWLSWDALDDRKFELLNRGIQHAQMLQKSVFNTSVIILEKKLIKHLRIYRLCVLQDGPDLELYRNPLTLLRLGNWLIECCAESEDKQLLPMVLASLDESTDTYLVAGLSPRYPRGLDTINTRKPILNNFSMAFQQITAETGAKVKIDNFESSIIEIRKDDLSPFLEKLTLSGLL
;
A
#
# COMPACT_ATOMS: atom_id res chain seq x y z
N MET A 1 -0.25 -23.39 -3.07
CA MET A 1 -0.35 -22.08 -3.77
C MET A 1 -0.57 -20.93 -2.77
N TYR A 2 -1.62 -20.88 -1.94
CA TYR A 2 -1.74 -19.85 -0.88
C TYR A 2 -2.08 -20.41 0.51
N TYR A 3 -1.79 -19.64 1.57
CA TYR A 3 -2.09 -19.95 2.96
C TYR A 3 -3.25 -19.12 3.48
N LYS A 4 -4.29 -19.80 3.97
CA LYS A 4 -5.42 -19.19 4.69
C LYS A 4 -5.02 -18.78 6.10
N VAL A 5 -5.84 -17.93 6.73
CA VAL A 5 -5.65 -17.48 8.12
C VAL A 5 -5.43 -18.63 9.11
N ASP A 6 -6.18 -19.73 8.96
CA ASP A 6 -6.04 -20.93 9.82
C ASP A 6 -4.75 -21.72 9.56
N GLN A 7 -4.21 -21.61 8.35
CA GLN A 7 -3.05 -22.37 7.87
C GLN A 7 -1.73 -21.59 8.01
N LEU A 8 -1.76 -20.33 8.48
CA LEU A 8 -0.56 -19.52 8.67
C LEU A 8 0.46 -20.20 9.58
N LYS A 9 0.00 -20.95 10.59
CA LYS A 9 0.85 -21.74 11.47
C LYS A 9 1.65 -22.81 10.71
N GLN A 10 1.05 -23.44 9.70
CA GLN A 10 1.72 -24.43 8.87
C GLN A 10 2.78 -23.78 7.98
N ALA A 11 2.48 -22.61 7.40
CA ALA A 11 3.45 -21.82 6.63
C ALA A 11 4.70 -21.51 7.47
N TYR A 12 4.50 -21.07 8.71
CA TYR A 12 5.59 -20.80 9.65
C TYR A 12 6.45 -22.05 9.94
N TYR A 13 5.84 -23.21 10.20
CA TYR A 13 6.62 -24.43 10.42
C TYR A 13 7.37 -24.90 9.17
N ASN A 14 6.82 -24.66 7.97
CA ASN A 14 7.53 -24.94 6.72
C ASN A 14 8.77 -24.05 6.59
N ILE A 15 8.64 -22.75 6.87
CA ILE A 15 9.78 -21.80 6.89
C ILE A 15 10.84 -22.23 7.90
N LEU A 16 10.43 -22.65 9.11
CA LEU A 16 11.39 -23.14 10.10
C LEU A 16 12.08 -24.42 9.63
N LYS A 17 11.34 -25.35 9.02
CA LYS A 17 11.90 -26.61 8.54
C LYS A 17 12.92 -26.40 7.42
N SER A 18 12.66 -25.46 6.51
CA SER A 18 13.59 -25.12 5.44
C SER A 18 14.77 -24.31 5.97
N SER A 19 14.55 -23.36 6.88
CA SER A 19 15.56 -22.36 7.25
C SER A 19 16.38 -22.71 8.51
N SER A 20 16.01 -23.73 9.28
CA SER A 20 16.69 -24.11 10.52
C SER A 20 17.92 -24.98 10.24
N SER A 21 19.00 -24.33 9.79
CA SER A 21 20.34 -24.91 9.75
C SER A 21 21.31 -24.10 10.61
N HIS A 22 22.14 -24.79 11.40
CA HIS A 22 23.11 -24.13 12.29
C HIS A 22 24.31 -23.54 11.54
N SER A 23 24.54 -23.94 10.29
CA SER A 23 25.74 -23.63 9.53
C SER A 23 25.63 -22.38 8.67
N SER A 24 24.42 -21.96 8.28
CA SER A 24 24.27 -20.91 7.27
C SER A 24 22.91 -20.20 7.32
N CYS A 25 22.93 -18.91 6.97
CA CYS A 25 21.71 -18.15 6.72
C CYS A 25 21.04 -18.67 5.44
N GLN A 26 19.82 -19.20 5.59
CA GLN A 26 19.01 -19.71 4.47
C GLN A 26 17.75 -18.88 4.22
N LEU A 27 17.49 -17.90 5.10
CA LEU A 27 16.30 -17.06 5.09
C LEU A 27 16.65 -15.61 4.77
N VAL A 28 16.04 -15.07 3.72
CA VAL A 28 16.09 -13.64 3.37
C VAL A 28 14.70 -13.04 3.43
N ILE A 29 14.60 -11.88 4.08
CA ILE A 29 13.37 -11.09 4.16
C ILE A 29 13.59 -9.78 3.41
N PHE A 30 12.90 -9.61 2.30
CA PHE A 30 12.82 -8.33 1.61
C PHE A 30 11.62 -7.54 2.17
N VAL A 31 11.87 -6.28 2.53
CA VAL A 31 10.86 -5.40 3.14
C VAL A 31 10.77 -4.09 2.37
N SER A 32 9.56 -3.61 2.10
CA SER A 32 9.39 -2.28 1.50
C SER A 32 9.84 -1.19 2.48
N CYS A 33 10.83 -0.39 2.06
CA CYS A 33 11.48 0.57 2.95
C CYS A 33 10.61 1.79 3.31
N LEU A 34 9.65 2.15 2.46
CA LEU A 34 8.79 3.33 2.65
C LEU A 34 7.46 3.02 3.34
N ASN A 35 7.21 1.79 3.78
CA ASN A 35 5.96 1.42 4.45
C ASN A 35 6.19 1.11 5.95
N ILE A 36 5.51 1.87 6.82
CA ILE A 36 5.56 1.68 8.28
C ILE A 36 4.94 0.34 8.69
N ASP A 37 3.87 -0.09 8.03
CA ASP A 37 3.22 -1.36 8.34
C ASP A 37 4.16 -2.53 8.06
N SER A 38 4.80 -2.53 6.89
CA SER A 38 5.79 -3.53 6.49
C SER A 38 7.01 -3.55 7.41
N MET A 39 7.45 -2.38 7.88
CA MET A 39 8.52 -2.27 8.87
C MET A 39 8.12 -2.90 10.22
N CYS A 40 6.92 -2.59 10.72
CA CYS A 40 6.41 -3.15 11.99
C CYS A 40 6.20 -4.67 11.91
N ALA A 41 5.62 -5.13 10.79
CA ALA A 41 5.44 -6.53 10.44
C ALA A 41 6.80 -7.28 10.44
N THR A 42 7.79 -6.75 9.75
CA THR A 42 9.13 -7.34 9.66
C THR A 42 9.84 -7.33 11.01
N LYS A 43 9.65 -6.30 11.84
CA LYS A 43 10.21 -6.24 13.20
C LYS A 43 9.67 -7.38 14.07
N MET A 44 8.36 -7.61 14.06
CA MET A 44 7.75 -8.73 14.76
C MET A 44 8.30 -10.08 14.28
N LEU A 45 8.36 -10.27 12.96
CA LEU A 45 8.85 -11.50 12.35
C LEU A 45 10.33 -11.74 12.68
N SER A 46 11.15 -10.68 12.67
CA SER A 46 12.56 -10.76 13.04
C SER A 46 12.75 -11.15 14.51
N ASN A 47 11.89 -10.66 15.41
CA ASN A 47 11.94 -11.01 16.82
C ASN A 47 11.52 -12.47 17.06
N LEU A 48 10.52 -12.95 16.29
CA LEU A 48 10.07 -14.34 16.32
C LEU A 48 11.20 -15.29 15.88
N PHE A 49 11.81 -15.05 14.72
CA PHE A 49 12.90 -15.90 14.23
C PHE A 49 14.17 -15.81 15.08
N LYS A 50 14.48 -14.64 15.66
CA LYS A 50 15.55 -14.51 16.65
C LYS A 50 15.31 -15.35 17.90
N LYS A 51 14.05 -15.49 18.34
CA LYS A 51 13.70 -16.34 19.48
C LYS A 51 13.99 -17.81 19.18
N GLU A 52 13.74 -18.25 17.95
CA GLU A 52 14.05 -19.60 17.45
C GLU A 52 15.50 -19.78 17.00
N LEU A 53 16.36 -18.76 17.18
CA LEU A 53 17.77 -18.76 16.79
C LEU A 53 18.01 -19.00 15.29
N VAL A 54 17.02 -18.67 14.44
CA VAL A 54 17.16 -18.74 12.99
C VAL A 54 17.97 -17.54 12.50
N GLN A 55 19.04 -17.83 11.74
CA GLN A 55 19.82 -16.80 11.08
C GLN A 55 19.03 -16.24 9.89
N LEU A 56 18.88 -14.91 9.85
CA LEU A 56 18.11 -14.22 8.83
C LEU A 56 18.85 -12.99 8.33
N GLN A 57 18.61 -12.63 7.08
CA GLN A 57 19.06 -11.38 6.48
C GLN A 57 17.84 -10.53 6.11
N ILE A 58 17.80 -9.29 6.59
CA ILE A 58 16.74 -8.32 6.25
C ILE A 58 17.31 -7.34 5.24
N VAL A 59 16.64 -7.22 4.09
CA VAL A 59 17.05 -6.34 3.01
C VAL A 59 15.91 -5.36 2.72
N PRO A 60 16.02 -4.09 3.13
CA PRO A 60 15.08 -3.06 2.70
C PRO A 60 15.23 -2.80 1.20
N VAL A 61 14.10 -2.72 0.51
CA VAL A 61 14.01 -2.47 -0.93
C VAL A 61 13.16 -1.23 -1.16
N PHE A 62 13.53 -0.40 -2.13
CA PHE A 62 12.75 0.78 -2.52
C PHE A 62 11.74 0.50 -3.64
N GLY A 63 12.12 -0.27 -4.65
CA GLY A 63 11.28 -0.51 -5.83
C GLY A 63 11.53 -1.85 -6.52
N TYR A 64 10.70 -2.15 -7.52
CA TYR A 64 10.72 -3.43 -8.24
C TYR A 64 12.04 -3.66 -9.00
N SER A 65 12.61 -2.62 -9.62
CA SER A 65 13.89 -2.75 -10.34
C SER A 65 15.05 -3.10 -9.41
N GLU A 66 15.02 -2.60 -8.17
CA GLU A 66 15.99 -2.97 -7.14
C GLU A 66 15.77 -4.39 -6.65
N LEU A 67 14.51 -4.80 -6.44
CA LEU A 67 14.16 -6.19 -6.11
C LEU A 67 14.74 -7.18 -7.13
N LYS A 68 14.56 -6.92 -8.44
CA LYS A 68 15.08 -7.80 -9.49
C LYS A 68 16.59 -7.97 -9.41
N LYS A 69 17.33 -6.86 -9.21
CA LYS A 69 18.79 -6.89 -9.06
C LYS A 69 19.23 -7.67 -7.83
N LEU A 70 18.61 -7.40 -6.69
CA LEU A 70 18.94 -8.06 -5.42
C LEU A 70 18.60 -9.56 -5.46
N TYR A 71 17.49 -9.93 -6.09
CA TYR A 71 17.08 -11.32 -6.24
C TYR A 71 18.06 -12.11 -7.12
N SER A 72 18.50 -11.54 -8.24
CA SER A 72 19.53 -12.16 -9.09
C SER A 72 20.89 -12.31 -8.41
N GLN A 73 21.16 -11.51 -7.38
CA GLN A 73 22.39 -11.57 -6.58
C GLN A 73 22.30 -12.52 -5.37
N LEU A 74 21.16 -13.19 -5.14
CA LEU A 74 21.00 -14.08 -3.99
C LEU A 74 21.83 -15.35 -4.15
N ASP A 75 22.54 -15.71 -3.08
CA ASP A 75 23.28 -16.97 -2.97
C ASP A 75 22.38 -18.19 -3.19
N ILE A 76 22.95 -19.23 -3.81
CA ILE A 76 22.28 -20.51 -4.11
C ILE A 76 21.78 -21.21 -2.83
N ASN A 77 22.43 -20.96 -1.69
CA ASN A 77 22.07 -21.57 -0.41
C ASN A 77 20.76 -21.01 0.20
N ILE A 78 20.26 -19.89 -0.31
CA ILE A 78 19.02 -19.28 0.18
C ILE A 78 17.85 -20.08 -0.36
N ASN A 79 17.13 -20.76 0.53
CA ASN A 79 15.99 -21.60 0.20
C ASN A 79 14.64 -20.95 0.49
N SER A 80 14.59 -19.94 1.36
CA SER A 80 13.35 -19.30 1.78
C SER A 80 13.50 -17.79 1.63
N VAL A 81 12.62 -17.21 0.83
CA VAL A 81 12.54 -15.76 0.62
C VAL A 81 11.17 -15.27 1.07
N ILE A 82 11.13 -14.21 1.87
CA ILE A 82 9.88 -13.57 2.31
C ILE A 82 9.83 -12.15 1.73
N LEU A 83 8.78 -11.83 1.00
CA LEU A 83 8.47 -10.49 0.50
C LEU A 83 7.42 -9.85 1.40
N VAL A 84 7.73 -8.69 1.98
CA VAL A 84 6.85 -7.99 2.93
C VAL A 84 6.44 -6.63 2.39
N GLY A 85 5.15 -6.50 2.07
CA GLY A 85 4.49 -5.26 1.67
C GLY A 85 4.58 -4.90 0.19
N PHE A 86 4.85 -5.88 -0.66
CA PHE A 86 4.82 -5.76 -2.11
C PHE A 86 4.75 -7.16 -2.76
N GLY A 87 4.44 -7.21 -4.05
CA GLY A 87 4.37 -8.43 -4.84
C GLY A 87 2.97 -9.01 -5.03
N ALA A 88 1.91 -8.40 -4.44
CA ALA A 88 0.54 -8.86 -4.71
C ALA A 88 0.09 -8.57 -6.14
N VAL A 89 0.37 -7.37 -6.64
CA VAL A 89 -0.23 -6.82 -7.89
C VAL A 89 0.52 -7.27 -9.14
N VAL A 90 1.82 -7.59 -9.02
CA VAL A 90 2.70 -7.92 -10.15
C VAL A 90 2.85 -9.44 -10.23
N ASP A 91 2.88 -10.01 -11.43
CA ASP A 91 3.28 -11.40 -11.64
C ASP A 91 4.74 -11.58 -11.21
N LEU A 92 4.98 -12.24 -10.09
CA LEU A 92 6.33 -12.44 -9.57
C LEU A 92 7.08 -13.51 -10.35
N GLU A 93 6.38 -14.47 -10.95
CA GLU A 93 6.98 -15.57 -11.69
C GLU A 93 7.59 -15.07 -12.99
N ALA A 94 6.79 -14.36 -13.80
CA ALA A 94 7.28 -13.70 -15.00
C ALA A 94 8.27 -12.57 -14.67
N PHE A 95 8.07 -11.83 -13.58
CA PHE A 95 8.95 -10.71 -13.23
C PHE A 95 10.37 -11.15 -12.85
N LEU A 96 10.48 -12.22 -12.07
CA LEU A 96 11.75 -12.78 -11.60
C LEU A 96 12.37 -13.78 -12.58
N ASN A 97 11.70 -14.11 -13.68
CA ASN A 97 12.09 -15.13 -14.65
C ASN A 97 12.36 -16.48 -13.97
N LEU A 98 11.41 -16.97 -13.18
CA LEU A 98 11.53 -18.29 -12.55
C LEU A 98 11.18 -19.36 -13.59
N ASP A 99 12.19 -19.93 -14.25
CA ASP A 99 11.96 -21.01 -15.21
C ASP A 99 11.49 -22.29 -14.48
N ASN A 100 10.24 -22.71 -14.71
CA ASN A 100 9.69 -24.01 -14.27
C ASN A 100 10.24 -25.23 -15.04
N ASN A 101 11.39 -25.11 -15.71
CA ASN A 101 11.96 -26.11 -16.62
C ASN A 101 12.46 -27.41 -15.95
N ASN A 102 11.98 -27.76 -14.75
CA ASN A 102 12.28 -29.03 -14.10
C ASN A 102 11.10 -30.04 -14.09
N THR A 103 9.92 -29.70 -14.65
CA THR A 103 8.74 -30.60 -14.57
C THR A 103 8.40 -31.33 -15.88
N THR A 104 9.16 -31.14 -16.96
CA THR A 104 8.92 -31.83 -18.24
C THR A 104 10.20 -32.31 -18.91
N ASP A 105 10.89 -33.26 -18.26
CA ASP A 105 11.88 -34.11 -18.92
C ASP A 105 11.75 -35.59 -18.48
N ASN A 106 10.50 -36.06 -18.35
CA ASN A 106 10.21 -37.49 -18.18
C ASN A 106 9.83 -38.20 -19.49
N ASN A 107 9.95 -37.54 -20.63
CA ASN A 107 9.79 -38.16 -21.94
C ASN A 107 11.04 -37.93 -22.80
N ASN A 108 12.18 -38.51 -22.44
CA ASN A 108 13.21 -38.85 -23.41
C ASN A 108 14.03 -40.07 -22.97
N THR A 109 13.84 -41.14 -23.75
CA THR A 109 14.77 -42.24 -24.10
C THR A 109 15.98 -42.53 -23.20
N PRO A 110 16.24 -43.81 -22.85
CA PRO A 110 17.43 -44.19 -22.09
C PRO A 110 18.64 -44.23 -23.03
N ASP A 111 19.38 -43.13 -23.13
CA ASP A 111 20.72 -43.15 -23.71
C ASP A 111 21.79 -42.74 -22.69
N ASN A 112 22.77 -43.65 -22.59
CA ASN A 112 23.86 -43.66 -21.65
C ASN A 112 24.82 -42.48 -21.79
N ASN A 113 25.44 -42.15 -20.65
CA ASN A 113 26.70 -41.41 -20.47
C ASN A 113 26.64 -39.88 -20.48
N ASN A 114 26.36 -39.31 -19.30
CA ASN A 114 27.35 -38.47 -18.63
C ASN A 114 27.00 -38.31 -17.14
N ASN A 115 27.86 -38.89 -16.29
CA ASN A 115 27.88 -38.61 -14.85
C ASN A 115 28.33 -37.16 -14.64
N ASN A 116 27.36 -36.25 -14.51
CA ASN A 116 27.48 -35.02 -13.74
C ASN A 116 26.17 -34.83 -12.97
N ASN A 117 26.02 -35.62 -11.90
CA ASN A 117 25.02 -35.36 -10.86
C ASN A 117 25.40 -34.06 -10.14
N ASN A 118 24.94 -32.93 -10.67
CA ASN A 118 24.84 -31.64 -9.97
C ASN A 118 23.45 -31.01 -10.20
N ASN A 119 22.39 -31.83 -10.24
CA ASN A 119 21.02 -31.34 -10.09
C ASN A 119 20.66 -31.25 -8.60
N ASN A 120 21.32 -30.33 -7.89
CA ASN A 120 20.88 -29.84 -6.58
C ASN A 120 20.61 -28.34 -6.68
N ASN A 121 19.68 -27.93 -7.55
CA ASN A 121 19.00 -26.66 -7.33
C ASN A 121 17.87 -26.95 -6.35
N SER A 122 18.15 -26.72 -5.06
CA SER A 122 17.12 -26.73 -4.02
C SER A 122 16.01 -25.77 -4.41
N GLU A 123 14.77 -26.28 -4.56
CA GLU A 123 13.58 -25.46 -4.79
C GLU A 123 13.50 -24.35 -3.74
N ARG A 124 13.63 -23.10 -4.20
CA ARG A 124 13.54 -21.91 -3.34
C ARG A 124 12.07 -21.54 -3.22
N LEU A 125 11.57 -21.42 -1.99
CA LEU A 125 10.18 -21.03 -1.72
C LEU A 125 10.08 -19.52 -1.49
N ILE A 126 9.10 -18.88 -2.11
CA ILE A 126 8.86 -17.43 -1.99
C ILE A 126 7.54 -17.19 -1.26
N TYR A 127 7.59 -16.57 -0.10
CA TYR A 127 6.41 -16.23 0.70
C TYR A 127 6.05 -14.76 0.52
N VAL A 128 4.80 -14.47 0.15
CA VAL A 128 4.33 -13.09 -0.11
C VAL A 128 3.37 -12.64 0.98
N LEU A 129 3.77 -11.62 1.71
CA LEU A 129 2.99 -10.95 2.76
C LEU A 129 2.60 -9.56 2.27
N ASP A 130 1.42 -9.42 1.67
CA ASP A 130 0.99 -8.17 1.08
C ASP A 130 -0.52 -7.91 1.28
N ALA A 131 -0.84 -6.64 1.52
CA ALA A 131 -2.18 -6.16 1.79
C ALA A 131 -2.81 -5.41 0.60
N HIS A 132 -2.04 -5.14 -0.46
CA HIS A 132 -2.55 -4.56 -1.69
C HIS A 132 -3.47 -5.53 -2.43
N ARG A 133 -4.53 -5.00 -3.03
CA ARG A 133 -5.49 -5.70 -3.90
C ARG A 133 -5.74 -4.84 -5.14
N PRO A 134 -6.11 -5.42 -6.29
CA PRO A 134 -6.34 -6.86 -6.54
C PRO A 134 -5.04 -7.69 -6.47
N TRP A 135 -5.19 -8.98 -6.18
CA TRP A 135 -4.09 -9.95 -6.28
C TRP A 135 -3.87 -10.31 -7.74
N ASN A 136 -2.64 -10.57 -8.13
CA ASN A 136 -2.41 -11.29 -9.37
C ASN A 136 -2.84 -12.76 -9.19
N LEU A 137 -3.69 -13.24 -10.10
CA LEU A 137 -4.23 -14.59 -10.10
C LEU A 137 -3.15 -15.64 -10.36
N ASP A 138 -2.11 -15.31 -11.14
CA ASP A 138 -1.00 -16.23 -11.42
C ASP A 138 -0.19 -16.54 -10.16
N ASN A 139 0.05 -15.52 -9.32
CA ASN A 139 0.70 -15.69 -8.01
C ASN A 139 -0.14 -16.53 -7.03
N LEU A 140 -1.47 -16.53 -7.18
CA LEU A 140 -2.39 -17.23 -6.28
C LEU A 140 -2.71 -18.66 -6.69
N PHE A 141 -2.82 -18.91 -8.00
CA PHE A 141 -3.36 -20.16 -8.57
C PHE A 141 -2.47 -20.81 -9.63
N GLY A 142 -1.51 -20.07 -10.22
CA GLY A 142 -0.64 -20.58 -11.28
C GLY A 142 0.69 -21.13 -10.76
N SER A 143 1.21 -20.57 -9.67
CA SER A 143 2.57 -20.87 -9.20
C SER A 143 2.64 -21.85 -8.01
N ASP A 144 3.49 -22.87 -8.13
CA ASP A 144 3.84 -23.76 -7.01
C ASP A 144 4.96 -23.20 -6.13
N ILE A 145 5.77 -22.29 -6.65
CA ILE A 145 6.92 -21.68 -5.98
C ILE A 145 6.48 -20.55 -5.04
N ILE A 146 5.47 -19.80 -5.47
CA ILE A 146 4.96 -18.64 -4.75
C ILE A 146 3.91 -19.09 -3.73
N HIS A 147 4.04 -18.57 -2.52
CA HIS A 147 3.18 -18.87 -1.38
C HIS A 147 2.61 -17.58 -0.79
N CYS A 148 1.42 -17.21 -1.24
CA CYS A 148 0.73 -16.01 -0.79
C CYS A 148 0.07 -16.20 0.58
N PHE A 149 0.18 -15.20 1.46
CA PHE A 149 -0.53 -15.15 2.74
C PHE A 149 -1.83 -14.38 2.55
N ASP A 150 -2.97 -15.06 2.72
CA ASP A 150 -4.28 -14.45 2.55
C ASP A 150 -4.94 -14.13 3.91
N ASP A 151 -5.64 -13.00 3.94
CA ASP A 151 -6.40 -12.49 5.08
C ASP A 151 -7.88 -12.92 5.06
N GLY A 152 -8.23 -13.87 4.20
CA GLY A 152 -9.59 -14.30 3.93
C GLY A 152 -10.24 -13.57 2.76
N THR A 153 -9.49 -12.75 2.00
CA THR A 153 -10.04 -12.11 0.79
C THR A 153 -10.35 -13.15 -0.27
N VAL A 154 -9.51 -14.17 -0.42
CA VAL A 154 -9.67 -15.18 -1.47
C VAL A 154 -10.93 -16.01 -1.28
N GLU A 155 -11.24 -16.41 -0.05
CA GLU A 155 -12.42 -17.23 0.24
C GLU A 155 -13.73 -16.48 0.10
N ASN A 156 -13.74 -15.19 0.47
CA ASN A 156 -14.97 -14.41 0.52
C ASN A 156 -15.34 -13.81 -0.84
N ASN A 157 -14.34 -13.39 -1.62
CA ASN A 157 -14.57 -12.54 -2.80
C ASN A 157 -14.16 -13.20 -4.11
N LEU A 158 -13.18 -14.12 -4.13
CA LEU A 158 -12.50 -14.57 -5.35
C LEU A 158 -12.94 -15.96 -5.87
N GLN A 159 -14.08 -16.46 -5.41
CA GLN A 159 -14.50 -17.83 -5.76
C GLN A 159 -14.89 -17.96 -7.24
N HIS A 160 -15.47 -16.91 -7.84
CA HIS A 160 -15.87 -16.89 -9.24
C HIS A 160 -14.65 -16.73 -10.16
N GLU A 161 -13.74 -15.83 -9.81
CA GLU A 161 -12.48 -15.56 -10.50
C GLU A 161 -11.57 -16.79 -10.49
N LYS A 162 -11.55 -17.52 -9.38
CA LYS A 162 -10.85 -18.80 -9.28
C LYS A 162 -11.40 -19.84 -10.26
N GLU A 163 -12.73 -19.95 -10.38
CA GLU A 163 -13.34 -20.87 -11.33
C GLU A 163 -13.07 -20.47 -12.77
N ALA A 164 -13.17 -19.17 -13.08
CA ALA A 164 -12.85 -18.62 -14.39
C ALA A 164 -11.38 -18.90 -14.78
N TYR A 165 -10.44 -18.65 -13.87
CA TYR A 165 -9.01 -18.90 -14.09
C TYR A 165 -8.72 -20.38 -14.41
N PHE A 166 -9.20 -21.32 -13.59
CA PHE A 166 -8.95 -22.75 -13.85
C PHE A 166 -9.64 -23.28 -15.10
N LYS A 167 -10.78 -22.70 -15.50
CA LYS A 167 -11.42 -23.07 -16.77
C LYS A 167 -10.64 -22.51 -17.94
N LEU A 168 -10.15 -21.28 -17.85
CA LEU A 168 -9.35 -20.64 -18.89
C LEU A 168 -8.05 -21.43 -19.13
N VAL A 169 -7.29 -21.75 -18.08
CA VAL A 169 -6.06 -22.56 -18.19
C VAL A 169 -6.33 -23.91 -18.85
N LYS A 170 -7.40 -24.62 -18.46
CA LYS A 170 -7.77 -25.90 -19.09
C LYS A 170 -8.16 -25.76 -20.56
N LEU A 171 -8.88 -24.70 -20.90
CA LEU A 171 -9.30 -24.44 -22.28
C LEU A 171 -8.11 -24.02 -23.17
N GLU A 172 -7.13 -23.33 -22.62
CA GLU A 172 -5.87 -22.98 -23.29
C GLU A 172 -5.00 -24.23 -23.54
N GLU A 173 -4.83 -25.10 -22.55
CA GLU A 173 -4.14 -26.39 -22.72
C GLU A 173 -4.80 -27.24 -23.82
N GLU A 174 -6.14 -27.28 -23.86
CA GLU A 174 -6.87 -27.97 -24.93
C GLU A 174 -6.66 -27.29 -26.31
N ARG A 175 -6.57 -25.96 -26.36
CA ARG A 175 -6.33 -25.21 -27.60
C ARG A 175 -4.93 -25.46 -28.16
N GLU A 176 -3.91 -25.53 -27.32
CA GLU A 176 -2.54 -25.84 -27.74
C GLU A 176 -2.46 -27.26 -28.33
N ASN A 177 -3.09 -28.24 -27.67
CA ASN A 177 -3.16 -29.62 -28.17
C ASN A 177 -3.87 -29.74 -29.53
N ASP A 178 -4.92 -28.95 -29.77
CA ASP A 178 -5.64 -28.93 -31.06
C ASP A 178 -4.82 -28.22 -32.17
N SER A 179 -3.94 -27.28 -31.81
CA SER A 179 -3.09 -26.55 -32.77
C SER A 179 -1.90 -27.36 -33.30
N GLU A 180 -1.50 -28.43 -32.59
CA GLU A 180 -0.47 -29.36 -33.08
C GLU A 180 -1.00 -30.37 -34.13
N ASP A 181 -2.33 -30.54 -34.27
CA ASP A 181 -2.95 -31.55 -35.14
C ASP A 181 -3.53 -30.99 -36.46
N ASP A 182 -3.72 -29.68 -36.63
CA ASP A 182 -4.38 -29.12 -37.83
C ASP A 182 -3.64 -27.94 -38.48
N GLY A 183 -2.96 -28.23 -39.60
CA GLY A 183 -2.50 -27.24 -40.59
C GLY A 183 -3.65 -26.67 -41.43
N LEU A 184 -4.65 -26.06 -40.78
CA LEU A 184 -5.77 -25.39 -41.45
C LEU A 184 -5.57 -23.87 -41.40
N SER A 185 -5.45 -23.26 -42.59
CA SER A 185 -5.27 -21.83 -42.83
C SER A 185 -6.40 -20.97 -42.26
N ASP A 186 -6.03 -19.89 -41.58
CA ASP A 186 -6.84 -18.84 -40.93
C ASP A 186 -7.67 -17.92 -41.86
N ASP A 187 -8.07 -18.37 -43.05
CA ASP A 187 -8.79 -17.51 -44.01
C ASP A 187 -10.32 -17.74 -43.98
N ASP A 188 -11.00 -17.42 -42.87
CA ASP A 188 -12.45 -17.11 -42.87
C ASP A 188 -12.78 -16.24 -41.64
N GLU A 189 -12.42 -14.96 -41.72
CA GLU A 189 -13.04 -13.87 -40.93
C GLU A 189 -14.47 -13.66 -41.45
N ASP A 190 -15.47 -14.23 -40.77
CA ASP A 190 -16.86 -13.74 -40.87
C ASP A 190 -17.33 -13.39 -39.46
N ASP A 191 -17.43 -12.08 -39.22
CA ASP A 191 -18.14 -11.43 -38.12
C ASP A 191 -19.61 -11.86 -38.14
N ASP A 192 -20.01 -12.74 -37.22
CA ASP A 192 -21.41 -12.90 -36.82
C ASP A 192 -21.56 -12.39 -35.37
N ASP A 193 -21.66 -11.07 -35.25
CA ASP A 193 -22.28 -10.36 -34.12
C ASP A 193 -23.78 -10.70 -34.12
N ASP A 194 -24.15 -11.84 -33.53
CA ASP A 194 -25.54 -12.11 -33.13
C ASP A 194 -25.66 -11.89 -31.61
N ASP A 195 -26.05 -10.66 -31.26
CA ASP A 195 -26.66 -10.28 -29.98
C ASP A 195 -28.03 -11.00 -29.85
N ASP A 196 -28.04 -12.22 -29.31
CA ASP A 196 -29.27 -12.86 -28.83
C ASP A 196 -29.43 -12.57 -27.32
N ASP A 197 -30.11 -11.46 -27.03
CA ASP A 197 -30.78 -11.18 -25.75
C ASP A 197 -31.97 -12.14 -25.57
N ASP A 198 -31.72 -13.34 -25.02
CA ASP A 198 -32.80 -14.20 -24.54
C ASP A 198 -33.18 -13.83 -23.10
N GLU A 199 -34.13 -12.89 -22.96
CA GLU A 199 -34.90 -12.70 -21.73
C GLU A 199 -35.81 -13.93 -21.52
N GLU A 200 -35.44 -14.81 -20.58
CA GLU A 200 -36.34 -15.86 -20.05
C GLU A 200 -37.55 -15.21 -19.33
N GLN A 201 -38.70 -15.13 -20.00
CA GLN A 201 -39.99 -14.99 -19.34
C GLN A 201 -40.67 -16.36 -19.20
N ASP A 202 -40.65 -16.87 -17.97
CA ASP A 202 -41.53 -17.93 -17.49
C ASP A 202 -43.01 -17.51 -17.67
N GLN A 203 -43.71 -18.12 -18.61
CA GLN A 203 -45.16 -18.26 -18.55
C GLN A 203 -45.55 -19.70 -18.86
N THR A 204 -45.96 -20.39 -17.80
CA THR A 204 -46.88 -21.51 -17.84
C THR A 204 -48.18 -21.08 -18.54
N ASP A 205 -48.63 -21.82 -19.55
CA ASP A 205 -49.97 -22.42 -19.54
C ASP A 205 -50.21 -23.33 -20.76
N GLU A 206 -51.11 -24.27 -20.49
CA GLU A 206 -51.46 -25.54 -21.14
C GLU A 206 -51.85 -25.48 -22.63
N ASP A 207 -51.57 -26.60 -23.32
CA ASP A 207 -51.96 -26.95 -24.68
C ASP A 207 -53.50 -27.00 -24.88
N GLU A 208 -54.00 -26.52 -26.02
CA GLU A 208 -55.14 -27.14 -26.72
C GLU A 208 -55.14 -26.80 -28.24
N ASP A 209 -55.50 -27.81 -29.03
CA ASP A 209 -55.35 -28.00 -30.48
C ASP A 209 -56.15 -27.04 -31.40
N GLU A 210 -55.67 -26.82 -32.64
CA GLU A 210 -56.37 -27.21 -33.90
C GLU A 210 -55.85 -26.49 -35.19
N GLU A 211 -55.58 -27.34 -36.19
CA GLU A 211 -55.78 -27.22 -37.65
C GLU A 211 -55.30 -26.03 -38.53
N SER A 212 -54.55 -26.45 -39.56
CA SER A 212 -54.75 -26.22 -41.01
C SER A 212 -53.74 -25.37 -41.82
N ASN A 213 -53.20 -26.05 -42.83
CA ASN A 213 -52.45 -25.67 -44.03
C ASN A 213 -52.60 -24.23 -44.57
N ILE A 214 -51.49 -23.66 -45.08
CA ILE A 214 -51.39 -23.04 -46.44
C ILE A 214 -49.93 -22.98 -46.92
N ASP A 215 -49.75 -23.40 -48.17
CA ASP A 215 -48.56 -23.42 -49.01
C ASP A 215 -47.76 -22.09 -49.10
N SER A 216 -46.42 -22.18 -49.17
CA SER A 216 -45.65 -22.01 -50.43
C SER A 216 -44.21 -21.49 -50.26
N LYS A 217 -43.27 -22.33 -50.71
CA LYS A 217 -42.01 -21.99 -51.41
C LYS A 217 -41.13 -20.87 -50.83
N LYS A 218 -40.13 -21.26 -50.02
CA LYS A 218 -38.78 -20.64 -50.10
C LYS A 218 -37.71 -21.68 -50.44
N ARG A 219 -37.04 -21.36 -51.54
CA ARG A 219 -35.88 -21.99 -52.19
C ARG A 219 -34.97 -22.74 -51.21
N LYS A 220 -34.80 -24.05 -51.44
CA LYS A 220 -33.59 -24.79 -51.11
C LYS A 220 -32.40 -24.13 -51.83
N LYS A 221 -31.71 -23.19 -51.17
CA LYS A 221 -30.29 -23.00 -51.38
C LYS A 221 -29.60 -24.08 -50.56
N SER A 222 -28.94 -24.98 -51.25
CA SER A 222 -28.00 -25.95 -50.69
C SER A 222 -26.91 -25.21 -49.91
N SER A 223 -27.05 -25.04 -48.60
CA SER A 223 -25.89 -24.95 -47.73
C SER A 223 -25.39 -26.37 -47.56
N SER A 224 -24.34 -26.71 -48.31
CA SER A 224 -23.59 -27.92 -48.07
C SER A 224 -23.28 -28.03 -46.57
N ASN A 225 -23.50 -29.22 -46.01
CA ASN A 225 -23.24 -29.56 -44.61
C ASN A 225 -21.86 -29.05 -44.15
N ASN A 226 -21.82 -27.91 -43.46
CA ASN A 226 -20.71 -27.52 -42.58
C ASN A 226 -21.05 -27.82 -41.11
N ASN A 227 -21.87 -28.85 -40.86
CA ASN A 227 -22.08 -29.41 -39.53
C ASN A 227 -20.89 -30.31 -39.14
N ASN A 228 -19.67 -29.77 -39.13
CA ASN A 228 -18.59 -30.42 -38.41
C ASN A 228 -18.84 -30.14 -36.92
N PRO A 229 -19.20 -31.15 -36.09
CA PRO A 229 -19.38 -30.95 -34.65
C PRO A 229 -18.10 -30.38 -34.02
N ARG A 230 -16.93 -30.68 -34.60
CA ARG A 230 -15.64 -30.08 -34.23
C ARG A 230 -15.61 -28.55 -34.43
N LYS A 231 -16.12 -28.03 -35.56
CA LYS A 231 -16.15 -26.57 -35.80
C LYS A 231 -17.08 -25.85 -34.80
N LYS A 232 -18.23 -26.43 -34.48
CA LYS A 232 -19.14 -25.89 -33.44
C LYS A 232 -18.50 -25.90 -32.05
N LEU A 233 -17.79 -26.97 -31.71
CA LEU A 233 -17.06 -27.09 -30.44
C LEU A 233 -15.95 -26.03 -30.34
N ILE A 234 -15.20 -25.79 -31.41
CA ILE A 234 -14.15 -24.75 -31.46
C ILE A 234 -14.75 -23.35 -31.30
N ILE A 235 -15.86 -23.05 -31.98
CA ILE A 235 -16.56 -21.77 -31.85
C ILE A 235 -17.09 -21.59 -30.43
N GLN A 236 -17.70 -22.61 -29.85
CA GLN A 236 -18.19 -22.57 -28.46
C GLN A 236 -17.05 -22.36 -27.47
N ARG A 237 -15.93 -23.08 -27.63
CA ARG A 237 -14.71 -22.89 -26.81
C ARG A 237 -14.15 -21.47 -26.94
N ARG A 238 -14.09 -20.91 -28.15
CA ARG A 238 -13.66 -19.51 -28.36
C ARG A 238 -14.59 -18.53 -27.65
N LYS A 239 -15.90 -18.73 -27.72
CA LYS A 239 -16.88 -17.93 -26.96
C LYS A 239 -16.64 -18.06 -25.45
N ASP A 240 -16.48 -19.27 -24.94
CA ASP A 240 -16.22 -19.52 -23.52
C ASP A 240 -14.90 -18.86 -23.06
N ILE A 241 -13.82 -18.97 -23.84
CA ILE A 241 -12.54 -18.29 -23.58
C ILE A 241 -12.76 -16.77 -23.50
N ASN A 242 -13.38 -16.17 -24.51
CA ASN A 242 -13.63 -14.71 -24.53
C ASN A 242 -14.50 -14.26 -23.33
N THR A 243 -15.47 -15.06 -22.90
CA THR A 243 -16.29 -14.74 -21.72
C THR A 243 -15.48 -14.75 -20.44
N TYR A 244 -14.59 -15.74 -20.26
CA TYR A 244 -13.73 -15.82 -19.08
C TYR A 244 -12.63 -14.75 -19.12
N GLU A 245 -12.04 -14.48 -20.28
CA GLU A 245 -11.07 -13.38 -20.47
C GLU A 245 -11.69 -12.03 -20.09
N ARG A 246 -12.89 -11.72 -20.59
CA ARG A 246 -13.59 -10.48 -20.25
C ARG A 246 -13.88 -10.36 -18.76
N PHE A 247 -14.26 -11.47 -18.11
CA PHE A 247 -14.52 -11.48 -16.67
C PHE A 247 -13.23 -11.25 -15.86
N LEU A 248 -12.12 -11.86 -16.27
CA LEU A 248 -10.81 -11.64 -15.65
C LEU A 248 -10.27 -10.23 -15.94
N GLU A 249 -10.54 -9.69 -17.12
CA GLU A 249 -10.22 -8.30 -17.46
C GLU A 249 -10.96 -7.33 -16.56
N GLU A 250 -12.26 -7.56 -16.27
CA GLU A 250 -13.02 -6.77 -15.30
C GLU A 250 -12.38 -6.83 -13.90
N TYR A 251 -11.91 -8.00 -13.47
CA TYR A 251 -11.21 -8.15 -12.20
C TYR A 251 -9.94 -7.30 -12.12
N TYR A 252 -9.07 -7.38 -13.13
CA TYR A 252 -7.86 -6.57 -13.22
C TYR A 252 -8.13 -5.09 -13.49
N SER A 253 -9.33 -4.77 -14.01
CA SER A 253 -9.77 -3.40 -14.23
C SER A 253 -10.10 -2.63 -12.95
N ASN A 254 -10.11 -3.33 -11.81
CA ASN A 254 -10.36 -2.72 -10.53
C ASN A 254 -9.13 -1.96 -10.02
N GLY A 255 -9.36 -0.74 -9.54
CA GLY A 255 -8.31 0.08 -8.94
C GLY A 255 -7.69 -0.56 -7.69
N SER A 256 -6.46 -0.12 -7.41
CA SER A 256 -5.68 -0.63 -6.29
C SER A 256 -6.22 -0.13 -4.94
N THR A 257 -6.22 -0.99 -3.93
CA THR A 257 -6.64 -0.68 -2.55
C THR A 257 -5.90 -1.53 -1.53
N ILE A 258 -5.85 -1.06 -0.29
CA ILE A 258 -5.34 -1.83 0.86
C ILE A 258 -6.54 -2.31 1.66
N VAL A 259 -6.64 -3.62 1.87
CA VAL A 259 -7.78 -4.23 2.58
C VAL A 259 -7.50 -4.41 4.07
N ASN A 260 -6.26 -4.75 4.43
CA ASN A 260 -5.88 -5.10 5.79
C ASN A 260 -4.48 -4.57 6.11
N SER A 261 -4.05 -4.77 7.35
CA SER A 261 -2.68 -4.49 7.77
C SER A 261 -1.85 -5.76 7.82
N ILE A 262 -0.64 -5.71 7.28
CA ILE A 262 0.32 -6.82 7.25
C ILE A 262 0.74 -7.16 8.69
N SER A 263 0.94 -6.14 9.53
CA SER A 263 1.26 -6.35 10.94
C SER A 263 0.13 -7.11 11.67
N THR A 264 -1.14 -6.85 11.37
CA THR A 264 -2.27 -7.62 11.92
C THR A 264 -2.26 -9.09 11.47
N GLN A 265 -1.93 -9.37 10.21
CA GLN A 265 -1.80 -10.74 9.71
C GLN A 265 -0.65 -11.49 10.41
N ILE A 266 0.48 -10.83 10.63
CA ILE A 266 1.59 -11.43 11.39
C ILE A 266 1.21 -11.61 12.85
N TYR A 267 0.42 -10.69 13.42
CA TYR A 267 -0.05 -10.83 14.79
C TYR A 267 -1.03 -12.00 14.95
N SER A 268 -1.91 -12.25 13.97
CA SER A 268 -2.77 -13.44 13.98
C SER A 268 -1.93 -14.72 13.88
N LEU A 269 -0.86 -14.73 13.08
CA LEU A 269 0.13 -15.80 13.07
C LEU A 269 0.77 -15.99 14.46
N LEU A 270 1.24 -14.92 15.09
CA LEU A 270 1.82 -14.97 16.44
C LEU A 270 0.83 -15.51 17.48
N SER A 271 -0.44 -15.12 17.37
CA SER A 271 -1.52 -15.63 18.21
C SER A 271 -1.71 -17.14 18.03
N SER A 272 -1.65 -17.64 16.79
CA SER A 272 -1.74 -19.07 16.46
C SER A 272 -0.55 -19.90 16.97
N ILE A 273 0.63 -19.27 17.08
CA ILE A 273 1.83 -19.87 17.68
C ILE A 273 1.75 -19.82 19.22
N GLY A 274 1.08 -18.81 19.77
CA GLY A 274 0.97 -18.54 21.21
C GLY A 274 1.98 -17.52 21.73
N GLU A 275 2.58 -16.72 20.86
CA GLU A 275 3.66 -15.76 21.15
C GLU A 275 3.14 -14.30 21.18
N THR A 276 2.10 -14.06 21.96
CA THR A 276 1.49 -12.73 22.10
C THR A 276 2.15 -11.94 23.23
N ASN A 277 2.88 -10.88 22.87
CA ASN A 277 3.58 -10.01 23.81
C ASN A 277 3.10 -8.56 23.66
N ILE A 278 3.19 -7.75 24.73
CA ILE A 278 2.84 -6.31 24.67
C ILE A 278 3.67 -5.57 23.62
N GLN A 279 4.95 -5.93 23.46
CA GLN A 279 5.81 -5.32 22.44
C GLN A 279 5.35 -5.67 21.01
N ASN A 280 4.96 -6.93 20.76
CA ASN A 280 4.44 -7.33 19.46
C ASN A 280 3.08 -6.66 19.20
N LEU A 281 2.21 -6.61 20.20
CA LEU A 281 0.94 -5.90 20.11
C LEU A 281 1.13 -4.40 19.83
N TRP A 282 2.13 -3.75 20.45
CA TRP A 282 2.47 -2.37 20.14
C TRP A 282 2.89 -2.18 18.68
N LEU A 283 3.72 -3.08 18.14
CA LEU A 283 4.11 -3.05 16.73
C LEU A 283 2.90 -3.23 15.81
N THR A 284 1.96 -4.12 16.14
CA THR A 284 0.69 -4.28 15.41
C THR A 284 -0.15 -3.02 15.43
N ILE A 285 -0.26 -2.38 16.60
CA ILE A 285 -0.99 -1.12 16.76
C ILE A 285 -0.36 -0.02 15.89
N LEU A 286 0.97 0.09 15.85
CA LEU A 286 1.65 1.06 15.00
C LEU A 286 1.40 0.81 13.51
N GLY A 287 1.49 -0.44 13.05
CA GLY A 287 1.21 -0.80 11.67
C GLY A 287 -0.22 -0.49 11.26
N ALA A 288 -1.21 -0.88 12.08
CA ALA A 288 -2.62 -0.55 11.82
C ALA A 288 -2.88 0.96 11.87
N THR A 289 -2.30 1.69 12.83
CA THR A 289 -2.47 3.15 12.95
C THR A 289 -1.88 3.90 11.76
N SER A 290 -0.83 3.37 11.12
CA SER A 290 -0.26 3.97 9.90
C SER A 290 -1.25 4.06 8.74
N LEU A 291 -2.24 3.15 8.70
CA LEU A 291 -3.27 3.15 7.68
C LEU A 291 -4.40 4.15 7.96
N ASP A 292 -4.59 4.64 9.19
CA ASP A 292 -5.71 5.52 9.54
C ASP A 292 -5.71 6.83 8.75
N THR A 293 -4.54 7.34 8.38
CA THR A 293 -4.44 8.53 7.54
C THR A 293 -4.99 8.26 6.16
N ALA A 294 -4.70 7.12 5.51
CA ALA A 294 -5.09 6.86 4.11
C ALA A 294 -6.36 6.03 3.94
N TYR A 295 -6.50 4.98 4.73
CA TYR A 295 -7.56 3.97 4.66
C TYR A 295 -8.25 3.87 6.02
N SER A 296 -8.97 4.93 6.41
CA SER A 296 -9.66 5.00 7.71
C SER A 296 -10.69 3.89 7.88
N GLN A 297 -11.30 3.38 6.79
CA GLN A 297 -12.25 2.27 6.85
C GLN A 297 -11.59 0.99 7.37
N VAL A 298 -10.34 0.73 6.95
CA VAL A 298 -9.57 -0.45 7.37
C VAL A 298 -9.23 -0.33 8.85
N TYR A 299 -8.74 0.82 9.29
CA TYR A 299 -8.40 1.05 10.70
C TYR A 299 -9.63 0.91 11.60
N ASN A 300 -10.78 1.46 11.22
CA ASN A 300 -12.02 1.35 12.00
C ASN A 300 -12.50 -0.10 12.16
N ARG A 301 -12.25 -0.96 11.17
CA ARG A 301 -12.54 -2.41 11.26
C ARG A 301 -11.58 -3.13 12.21
N LEU A 302 -10.31 -2.73 12.24
CA LEU A 302 -9.26 -3.36 13.04
C LEU A 302 -9.24 -2.88 14.50
N PHE A 303 -9.67 -1.66 14.76
CA PHE A 303 -9.59 -1.03 16.07
C PHE A 303 -10.25 -1.85 17.20
N PRO A 304 -11.47 -2.41 17.05
CA PRO A 304 -12.09 -3.23 18.10
C PRO A 304 -11.27 -4.49 18.44
N LEU A 305 -10.69 -5.14 17.42
CA LEU A 305 -9.87 -6.35 17.60
C LEU A 305 -8.62 -6.04 18.43
N LEU A 306 -7.96 -4.91 18.14
CA LEU A 306 -6.80 -4.44 18.90
C LEU A 306 -7.19 -4.02 20.32
N GLN A 307 -8.36 -3.40 20.49
CA GLN A 307 -8.86 -3.01 21.82
C GLN A 307 -9.05 -4.24 22.73
N ASP A 308 -9.56 -5.33 22.20
CA ASP A 308 -9.76 -6.57 22.96
C ASP A 308 -8.43 -7.23 23.32
N GLU A 309 -7.45 -7.20 22.42
CA GLU A 309 -6.09 -7.68 22.69
C GLU A 309 -5.36 -6.84 23.75
N VAL A 310 -5.54 -5.52 23.74
CA VAL A 310 -5.03 -4.64 24.80
C VAL A 310 -5.68 -4.99 26.13
N LYS A 311 -7.00 -5.18 26.19
CA LYS A 311 -7.69 -5.59 27.42
C LYS A 311 -7.21 -6.96 27.91
N ARG A 312 -6.88 -7.88 27.01
CA ARG A 312 -6.40 -9.24 27.32
C ARG A 312 -4.98 -9.24 27.89
N LEU A 313 -4.06 -8.48 27.30
CA LEU A 313 -2.63 -8.49 27.65
C LEU A 313 -2.25 -7.45 28.70
N SER A 314 -3.05 -6.38 28.87
CA SER A 314 -2.75 -5.37 29.88
C SER A 314 -2.79 -6.00 31.26
N PRO A 315 -1.77 -5.78 32.11
CA PRO A 315 -1.79 -6.28 33.47
C PRO A 315 -3.04 -5.72 34.15
N SER A 316 -3.83 -6.60 34.77
CA SER A 316 -5.09 -6.21 35.42
C SER A 316 -4.83 -5.01 36.33
N ASN A 317 -5.32 -3.85 35.91
CA ASN A 317 -5.38 -2.64 36.71
C ASN A 317 -6.41 -2.88 37.82
N ASN A 318 -6.06 -3.72 38.80
CA ASN A 318 -6.76 -3.75 40.06
C ASN A 318 -6.42 -2.44 40.78
N SER A 319 -7.32 -1.50 40.54
CA SER A 319 -7.53 -0.18 41.10
C SER A 319 -6.72 0.23 42.33
N MET A 320 -6.26 1.47 42.26
CA MET A 320 -6.09 2.48 43.32
C MET A 320 -4.66 2.92 43.66
N ILE A 321 -3.62 2.07 43.54
CA ILE A 321 -2.23 2.46 43.83
C ILE A 321 -1.23 1.65 42.98
N SER A 322 -1.30 1.73 41.66
CA SER A 322 -0.11 1.41 40.84
C SER A 322 0.68 2.70 40.66
N THR A 323 1.54 3.02 41.63
CA THR A 323 2.52 4.09 41.47
C THR A 323 3.40 3.75 40.27
N LYS A 324 3.49 4.66 39.28
CA LYS A 324 4.37 4.48 38.12
C LYS A 324 5.76 4.10 38.60
N THR A 325 6.31 3.01 38.10
CA THR A 325 7.71 2.65 38.33
C THR A 325 8.52 2.93 37.06
N PRO A 326 9.85 3.02 37.14
CA PRO A 326 10.69 3.16 35.95
C PRO A 326 10.49 2.06 34.91
N ASP A 327 10.16 0.84 35.38
CA ASP A 327 10.11 -0.37 34.54
C ASP A 327 8.68 -0.72 34.09
N THR A 328 7.64 -0.10 34.66
CA THR A 328 6.27 -0.32 34.23
C THR A 328 6.04 0.30 32.85
N LEU A 329 5.96 -0.57 31.84
CA LEU A 329 5.46 -0.24 30.52
C LEU A 329 3.95 -0.51 30.49
N SER A 330 3.13 0.54 30.55
CA SER A 330 1.68 0.39 30.37
C SER A 330 1.26 0.73 28.94
N LEU A 331 0.35 -0.06 28.41
CA LEU A 331 -0.36 0.19 27.16
C LEU A 331 -1.83 0.31 27.52
N GLU A 332 -2.41 1.47 27.31
CA GLU A 332 -3.77 1.79 27.73
C GLU A 332 -4.57 2.37 26.58
N VAL A 333 -5.89 2.15 26.63
CA VAL A 333 -6.83 2.82 25.74
C VAL A 333 -7.27 4.10 26.45
N GLN A 334 -6.95 5.24 25.85
CA GLN A 334 -7.25 6.57 26.36
C GLN A 334 -7.84 7.42 25.22
N PRO A 335 -8.55 8.52 25.53
CA PRO A 335 -8.93 9.47 24.50
C PRO A 335 -7.67 10.01 23.83
N ASP A 336 -7.50 9.69 22.54
CA ASP A 336 -6.41 10.16 21.69
C ASP A 336 -7.02 11.02 20.59
N TYR A 337 -6.82 12.33 20.69
CA TYR A 337 -7.45 13.25 19.76
C TYR A 337 -6.78 13.18 18.38
N TYR A 338 -7.55 13.34 17.31
CA TYR A 338 -7.02 13.48 15.94
C TYR A 338 -6.36 14.86 15.71
N LEU A 339 -5.37 15.16 16.55
CA LEU A 339 -4.58 16.38 16.56
C LEU A 339 -3.12 16.03 16.29
N PHE A 340 -2.39 16.95 15.67
CA PHE A 340 -1.01 16.69 15.28
C PHE A 340 -0.07 16.86 16.48
N LEU A 341 0.55 15.76 16.94
CA LEU A 341 1.59 15.77 18.00
C LEU A 341 1.17 16.50 19.27
N LEU A 342 -0.01 16.21 19.81
CA LEU A 342 -0.54 16.87 21.01
C LEU A 342 0.40 16.82 22.20
N ARG A 343 0.94 15.64 22.53
CA ARG A 343 1.75 15.42 23.74
C ARG A 343 3.15 15.99 23.63
N HIS A 344 3.62 16.22 22.41
CA HIS A 344 4.98 16.63 22.10
C HIS A 344 5.10 18.03 21.48
N SER A 345 3.99 18.74 21.30
CA SER A 345 3.94 20.13 20.80
C SER A 345 3.15 21.05 21.74
N SER A 346 2.77 22.23 21.26
CA SER A 346 1.81 23.10 21.96
C SER A 346 0.39 22.75 21.55
N LEU A 347 -0.59 23.01 22.42
CA LEU A 347 -2.00 22.77 22.09
C LEU A 347 -2.42 23.59 20.86
N TYR A 348 -1.93 24.83 20.73
CA TYR A 348 -2.21 25.69 19.59
C TYR A 348 -1.66 25.09 18.28
N ASP A 349 -0.39 24.69 18.27
CA ASP A 349 0.25 24.10 17.09
C ASP A 349 -0.42 22.78 16.69
N SER A 350 -0.87 22.00 17.68
CA SER A 350 -1.57 20.74 17.44
C SER A 350 -2.87 20.92 16.65
N PHE A 351 -3.64 21.98 16.95
CA PHE A 351 -4.82 22.36 16.17
C PHE A 351 -4.44 23.01 14.83
N TYR A 352 -3.40 23.84 14.82
CA TYR A 352 -3.04 24.62 13.65
C TYR A 352 -2.50 23.73 12.51
N TYR A 353 -1.69 22.73 12.83
CA TYR A 353 -1.07 21.83 11.85
C TYR A 353 -1.83 20.52 11.61
N SER A 354 -2.94 20.26 12.32
CA SER A 354 -3.78 19.08 12.07
C SER A 354 -4.51 19.19 10.73
N ASN A 355 -4.45 18.12 9.93
CA ASN A 355 -5.04 18.06 8.60
C ASN A 355 -6.57 18.27 8.65
N TYR A 356 -7.27 17.55 9.52
CA TYR A 356 -8.73 17.61 9.66
C TYR A 356 -9.22 18.96 10.17
N VAL A 357 -8.57 19.51 11.20
CA VAL A 357 -8.92 20.83 11.76
C VAL A 357 -8.74 21.91 10.70
N ASN A 358 -7.62 21.84 9.96
CA ASN A 358 -7.35 22.77 8.89
C ASN A 358 -8.42 22.73 7.80
N ALA A 359 -8.84 21.52 7.39
CA ALA A 359 -9.88 21.35 6.38
C ALA A 359 -11.22 22.00 6.81
N LYS A 360 -11.70 21.71 8.03
CA LYS A 360 -12.99 22.21 8.55
C LYS A 360 -13.01 23.71 8.87
N LEU A 361 -11.94 24.26 9.43
CA LEU A 361 -11.88 25.66 9.85
C LEU A 361 -11.30 26.60 8.79
N SER A 362 -10.80 26.04 7.69
CA SER A 362 -10.08 26.76 6.64
C SER A 362 -8.91 27.58 7.18
N LEU A 363 -8.02 26.93 7.95
CA LEU A 363 -6.94 27.61 8.70
C LEU A 363 -5.85 28.23 7.82
N TRP A 364 -5.78 27.86 6.55
CA TRP A 364 -4.90 28.50 5.57
C TRP A 364 -5.25 29.99 5.36
N ASN A 365 -6.50 30.39 5.62
CA ASN A 365 -6.93 31.78 5.54
C ASN A 365 -6.80 32.50 6.90
N GLU A 366 -6.54 33.80 6.89
CA GLU A 366 -6.53 34.62 8.11
C GLU A 366 -7.86 34.58 8.88
N ASN A 367 -8.98 34.44 8.15
CA ASN A 367 -10.32 34.31 8.74
C ASN A 367 -10.48 32.99 9.51
N GLY A 368 -9.91 31.90 8.99
CA GLY A 368 -9.88 30.61 9.69
C GLY A 368 -9.04 30.69 10.97
N ARG A 369 -7.89 31.37 10.91
CA ARG A 369 -7.07 31.63 12.10
C ARG A 369 -7.83 32.42 13.19
N LYS A 370 -8.60 33.44 12.80
CA LYS A 370 -9.48 34.17 13.74
C LYS A 370 -10.58 33.26 14.32
N ARG A 371 -11.10 32.32 13.55
CA ARG A 371 -12.08 31.31 14.02
C ARG A 371 -11.45 30.37 15.05
N LEU A 372 -10.21 29.94 14.84
CA LEU A 372 -9.45 29.14 15.81
C LEU A 372 -9.23 29.90 17.13
N HIS A 373 -8.81 31.16 17.07
CA HIS A 373 -8.66 31.98 18.28
C HIS A 373 -10.00 32.18 19.02
N LYS A 374 -11.10 32.36 18.28
CA LYS A 374 -12.45 32.43 18.86
C LYS A 374 -12.85 31.11 19.54
N MET A 375 -12.42 29.97 18.99
CA MET A 375 -12.64 28.66 19.60
C MET A 375 -11.91 28.53 20.94
N PHE A 376 -10.62 28.87 21.00
CA PHE A 376 -9.86 28.88 22.27
C PHE A 376 -10.46 29.83 23.31
N ALA A 377 -10.87 31.03 22.90
CA ALA A 377 -11.55 31.98 23.77
C ALA A 377 -12.86 31.41 24.36
N ARG A 378 -13.61 30.60 23.58
CA ARG A 378 -14.83 29.94 24.05
C ARG A 378 -14.54 28.73 24.94
N MET A 379 -13.46 28.01 24.68
CA MET A 379 -12.98 26.92 25.54
C MET A 379 -12.49 27.43 26.90
N GLY A 380 -12.25 28.73 27.03
CA GLY A 380 -11.71 29.33 28.26
C GLY A 380 -10.22 29.11 28.43
N ILE A 381 -9.51 28.75 27.36
CA ILE A 381 -8.06 28.52 27.37
C ILE A 381 -7.36 29.78 26.84
N PRO A 382 -6.54 30.46 27.66
CA PRO A 382 -5.76 31.61 27.20
C PRO A 382 -4.83 31.24 26.05
N LEU A 383 -4.63 32.16 25.10
CA LEU A 383 -3.77 31.90 23.95
C LEU A 383 -2.31 31.66 24.36
N THR A 384 -1.83 32.34 25.41
CA THR A 384 -0.49 32.13 25.98
C THR A 384 -0.34 30.70 26.48
N THR A 385 -1.31 30.19 27.23
CA THR A 385 -1.32 28.80 27.74
C THR A 385 -1.47 27.78 26.61
N ALA A 386 -2.23 28.10 25.55
CA ALA A 386 -2.34 27.22 24.39
C ALA A 386 -1.02 27.11 23.61
N GLN A 387 -0.17 28.14 23.66
CA GLN A 387 1.14 28.16 23.00
C GLN A 387 2.26 27.55 23.86
N GLU A 388 2.01 27.31 25.14
CA GLU A 388 2.96 26.58 25.99
C GLU A 388 3.09 25.12 25.55
N SER A 389 4.26 24.53 25.77
CA SER A 389 4.46 23.12 25.51
C SER A 389 3.53 22.29 26.39
N TRP A 390 2.94 21.25 25.80
CA TRP A 390 2.00 20.36 26.46
C TRP A 390 2.53 19.83 27.79
N LEU A 391 3.83 19.53 27.93
CA LEU A 391 4.39 19.04 29.19
C LEU A 391 4.20 20.04 30.34
N TYR A 392 4.37 21.32 30.08
CA TYR A 392 4.33 22.39 31.09
C TYR A 392 2.96 23.03 31.28
N MET A 393 2.03 22.78 30.36
CA MET A 393 0.65 23.28 30.45
C MET A 393 -0.03 22.84 31.77
N ASP A 394 -0.87 23.72 32.32
CA ASP A 394 -1.55 23.52 33.61
C ASP A 394 -2.29 22.17 33.71
N HIS A 395 -2.13 21.51 34.86
CA HIS A 395 -2.75 20.20 35.12
C HIS A 395 -4.29 20.26 35.08
N SER A 396 -4.89 21.35 35.57
CA SER A 396 -6.35 21.53 35.55
C SER A 396 -6.90 21.38 34.13
N ILE A 397 -6.28 22.09 33.16
CA ILE A 397 -6.73 22.08 31.77
C ILE A 397 -6.56 20.69 31.16
N LYS A 398 -5.44 20.00 31.42
CA LYS A 398 -5.22 18.61 30.94
C LYS A 398 -6.30 17.64 31.40
N ARG A 399 -6.78 17.78 32.64
CA ARG A 399 -7.86 16.92 33.18
C ARG A 399 -9.22 17.26 32.61
N GLU A 400 -9.48 18.55 32.41
CA GLU A 400 -10.76 19.04 31.91
C GLU A 400 -10.87 19.01 30.39
N LEU A 401 -9.77 18.72 29.66
CA LEU A 401 -9.72 18.84 28.20
C LEU A 401 -10.81 18.02 27.49
N GLY A 402 -11.06 16.78 27.93
CA GLY A 402 -12.14 15.96 27.36
C GLY A 402 -13.52 16.63 27.50
N ILE A 403 -13.83 17.14 28.68
CA ILE A 403 -15.08 17.85 28.97
C ILE A 403 -15.18 19.15 28.16
N ILE A 404 -14.06 19.86 28.00
CA ILE A 404 -13.99 21.10 27.22
C ILE A 404 -14.26 20.80 25.74
N PHE A 405 -13.70 19.72 25.21
CA PHE A 405 -13.88 19.33 23.82
C PHE A 405 -15.32 18.91 23.53
N ASP A 406 -15.90 18.03 24.34
CA ASP A 406 -17.29 17.58 24.18
C ASP A 406 -18.30 18.74 24.20
N LYS A 407 -18.03 19.79 24.98
CA LYS A 407 -18.93 20.96 25.06
C LYS A 407 -18.80 21.93 23.89
N ASN A 408 -17.63 21.99 23.26
CA ASN A 408 -17.26 23.11 22.40
C ASN A 408 -17.05 22.72 20.93
N LEU A 409 -16.60 21.49 20.63
CA LEU A 409 -16.21 21.08 19.27
C LEU A 409 -17.41 20.89 18.33
N ASP A 410 -18.55 20.44 18.84
CA ASP A 410 -19.81 20.26 18.08
C ASP A 410 -20.17 21.48 17.23
N ARG A 411 -20.04 22.68 17.82
CA ARG A 411 -20.41 23.94 17.16
C ARG A 411 -19.55 24.23 15.91
N TYR A 412 -18.34 23.68 15.87
CA TYR A 412 -17.40 23.89 14.78
C TYR A 412 -17.40 22.73 13.79
N GLY A 413 -18.23 21.69 14.00
CA GLY A 413 -18.22 20.48 13.17
C GLY A 413 -16.92 19.67 13.35
N LEU A 414 -16.32 19.73 14.54
CA LEU A 414 -15.05 19.08 14.89
C LEU A 414 -15.26 17.90 15.86
N GLN A 415 -16.44 17.29 15.85
CA GLN A 415 -16.78 16.25 16.81
C GLN A 415 -15.92 14.99 16.61
N ASP A 416 -15.54 14.70 15.36
CA ASP A 416 -14.76 13.52 15.00
C ASP A 416 -13.28 13.58 15.44
N ILE A 417 -12.86 14.68 16.08
CA ILE A 417 -11.53 14.77 16.71
C ILE A 417 -11.45 13.81 17.90
N VAL A 418 -12.54 13.69 18.66
CA VAL A 418 -12.56 12.89 19.88
C VAL A 418 -12.70 11.43 19.50
N ARG A 419 -11.63 10.68 19.70
CA ARG A 419 -11.58 9.25 19.45
C ARG A 419 -10.77 8.55 20.54
N ASP A 420 -11.04 7.29 20.72
CA ASP A 420 -10.19 6.45 21.56
C ASP A 420 -8.98 6.00 20.76
N GLY A 421 -7.83 6.00 21.39
CA GLY A 421 -6.58 5.53 20.80
C GLY A 421 -5.71 4.81 21.81
N PHE A 422 -4.60 4.29 21.30
CA PHE A 422 -3.66 3.52 22.08
C PHE A 422 -2.52 4.43 22.54
N VAL A 423 -2.31 4.48 23.85
CA VAL A 423 -1.26 5.29 24.47
C VAL A 423 -0.32 4.37 25.24
N ARG A 424 0.97 4.48 24.93
CA ARG A 424 2.04 3.73 25.58
C ARG A 424 2.80 4.66 26.53
N THR A 425 2.99 4.21 27.77
CA THR A 425 3.75 4.93 28.80
C THR A 425 5.08 4.26 29.05
N PHE A 426 6.17 5.03 28.96
CA PHE A 426 7.55 4.57 29.19
C PHE A 426 8.05 4.99 30.58
N GLY A 427 7.50 4.39 31.64
CA GLY A 427 7.84 4.72 33.02
C GLY A 427 7.76 6.24 33.28
N TYR A 428 8.91 6.87 33.55
CA TYR A 428 9.02 8.31 33.80
C TYR A 428 9.41 9.16 32.59
N ARG A 429 9.68 8.56 31.42
CA ARG A 429 10.05 9.31 30.20
C ARG A 429 8.87 10.03 29.55
N GLY A 430 7.65 9.62 29.90
CA GLY A 430 6.41 10.18 29.36
C GLY A 430 5.56 9.13 28.69
N SER A 431 4.47 9.59 28.07
CA SER A 431 3.53 8.77 27.31
C SER A 431 3.46 9.31 25.89
N ILE A 432 3.36 8.40 24.92
CA ILE A 432 3.21 8.71 23.51
C ILE A 432 1.99 7.97 22.96
N SER A 433 1.21 8.60 22.10
CA SER A 433 0.16 7.88 21.39
C SER A 433 0.71 7.12 20.18
N ALA A 434 -0.04 6.13 19.71
CA ALA A 434 0.31 5.38 18.51
C ALA A 434 0.41 6.30 17.27
N SER A 435 -0.51 7.26 17.14
CA SER A 435 -0.54 8.21 16.03
C SER A 435 0.71 9.10 16.00
N GLU A 436 1.11 9.64 17.14
CA GLU A 436 2.32 10.46 17.27
C GLU A 436 3.60 9.68 17.00
N PHE A 437 3.63 8.41 17.42
CA PHE A 437 4.78 7.54 17.17
C PHE A 437 4.93 7.27 15.67
N VAL A 438 3.83 6.98 14.96
CA VAL A 438 3.86 6.79 13.50
C VAL A 438 4.35 8.06 12.79
N GLU A 439 3.86 9.24 13.18
CA GLU A 439 4.34 10.52 12.61
C GLU A 439 5.84 10.75 12.81
N ALA A 440 6.39 10.30 13.95
CA ALA A 440 7.83 10.35 14.19
C ALA A 440 8.61 9.38 13.29
N LEU A 441 8.08 8.16 13.06
CA LEU A 441 8.70 7.17 12.19
C LEU A 441 8.66 7.58 10.71
N THR A 442 7.54 8.12 10.24
CA THR A 442 7.40 8.62 8.85
C THR A 442 8.40 9.75 8.61
N ALA A 443 8.52 10.69 9.56
CA ALA A 443 9.48 11.77 9.47
C ALA A 443 10.95 11.30 9.42
N LEU A 444 11.28 10.20 10.11
CA LEU A 444 12.61 9.59 10.02
C LEU A 444 12.86 8.92 8.66
N LEU A 445 11.84 8.31 8.05
CA LEU A 445 11.95 7.76 6.69
C LEU A 445 12.16 8.88 5.65
N GLU A 446 11.50 10.02 5.84
CA GLU A 446 11.58 11.17 4.95
C GLU A 446 12.94 11.90 5.05
N MET A 447 13.38 12.24 6.26
CA MET A 447 14.48 13.20 6.51
C MET A 447 15.61 12.66 7.42
N GLY A 448 15.69 11.35 7.66
CA GLY A 448 16.61 10.75 8.64
C GLY A 448 18.09 11.10 8.47
N GLY A 449 18.59 11.10 7.22
CA GLY A 449 19.99 11.39 6.88
C GLY A 449 20.38 12.88 7.00
N SER A 450 19.42 13.80 7.01
CA SER A 450 19.68 15.22 7.23
C SER A 450 19.88 15.48 8.72
N ILE A 451 21.13 15.70 9.11
CA ILE A 451 21.50 16.05 10.48
C ILE A 451 21.18 17.52 10.68
N LEU A 452 20.37 17.80 11.71
CA LEU A 452 20.12 19.15 12.19
C LEU A 452 21.44 19.75 12.71
N LYS A 453 22.00 20.71 11.98
CA LYS A 453 22.86 21.75 12.55
C LYS A 453 22.18 23.10 12.30
N ASP A 454 21.78 23.77 13.37
CA ASP A 454 21.27 25.15 13.39
C ASP A 454 20.13 25.47 12.42
N GLY A 455 19.07 24.64 12.40
CA GLY A 455 17.83 24.96 11.65
C GLY A 455 18.01 25.07 10.13
N ARG A 456 19.14 24.60 9.60
CA ARG A 456 19.37 24.40 8.17
C ARG A 456 19.53 22.91 7.91
N VAL A 457 18.95 22.44 6.81
CA VAL A 457 19.22 21.11 6.27
C VAL A 457 20.68 21.12 5.84
N VAL A 458 21.55 20.54 6.66
CA VAL A 458 22.94 20.27 6.27
C VAL A 458 22.98 18.83 5.80
N SER A 459 23.08 18.64 4.48
CA SER A 459 23.48 17.36 3.90
C SER A 459 24.87 17.03 4.43
N SER A 460 24.94 16.14 5.42
CA SER A 460 26.22 15.75 5.99
C SER A 460 26.87 14.76 5.03
N SER A 461 27.63 15.27 4.06
CA SER A 461 28.47 14.48 3.17
C SER A 461 29.70 13.87 3.87
N ASN A 462 29.76 13.84 5.21
CA ASN A 462 31.03 13.58 5.90
C ASN A 462 30.97 12.86 7.25
N ASN A 463 29.96 12.03 7.59
CA ASN A 463 30.09 11.17 8.79
C ASN A 463 29.14 9.95 8.82
N ALA A 464 29.36 9.00 7.92
CA ALA A 464 29.00 7.62 8.16
C ALA A 464 30.18 6.74 7.70
N ASN A 465 31.00 6.30 8.66
CA ASN A 465 31.98 5.20 8.49
C ASN A 465 31.24 3.86 8.28
N TYR A 466 30.43 3.78 7.24
CA TYR A 466 30.09 2.52 6.61
C TYR A 466 30.88 2.51 5.30
N ASP A 467 32.12 2.04 5.37
CA ASP A 467 32.92 1.69 4.20
C ASP A 467 32.17 0.60 3.44
N VAL A 468 31.38 1.01 2.45
CA VAL A 468 30.94 0.15 1.37
C VAL A 468 31.82 0.51 0.17
N PRO A 469 32.60 -0.43 -0.39
CA PRO A 469 33.53 -0.14 -1.48
C PRO A 469 32.77 0.52 -2.63
N LEU A 470 33.21 1.71 -3.02
CA LEU A 470 32.87 2.30 -4.31
C LEU A 470 33.77 1.61 -5.33
N ASP A 471 33.19 0.78 -6.20
CA ASP A 471 33.89 0.35 -7.41
C ASP A 471 34.10 1.60 -8.28
N GLU A 472 35.35 2.05 -8.39
CA GLU A 472 35.78 3.29 -9.08
C GLU A 472 35.85 3.16 -10.61
N GLU A 473 35.25 2.14 -11.21
CA GLU A 473 35.25 1.97 -12.67
C GLU A 473 33.85 2.20 -13.20
N ASP A 474 33.50 3.47 -13.53
CA ASP A 474 32.51 3.85 -14.56
C ASP A 474 32.31 5.39 -14.60
N ILE A 475 33.39 6.14 -14.85
CA ILE A 475 33.31 7.57 -15.21
C ILE A 475 33.50 7.70 -16.72
N GLN A 476 32.42 7.50 -17.46
CA GLN A 476 32.23 7.99 -18.83
C GLN A 476 30.75 7.83 -19.23
N ASP A 477 29.93 8.85 -18.95
CA ASP A 477 28.80 9.34 -19.79
C ASP A 477 27.88 10.29 -18.99
N ASN A 478 27.40 11.36 -19.64
CA ASN A 478 26.53 12.38 -19.01
C ASN A 478 25.17 11.84 -18.53
N ASP A 479 24.67 10.74 -19.12
CA ASP A 479 23.44 10.05 -18.68
C ASP A 479 23.69 9.13 -17.45
N GLY A 480 24.95 8.79 -17.20
CA GLY A 480 25.39 8.06 -16.00
C GLY A 480 25.21 8.86 -14.72
N ASN A 481 25.41 10.18 -14.77
CA ASN A 481 25.29 11.06 -13.60
C ASN A 481 23.87 11.08 -13.00
N VAL A 482 22.80 11.10 -13.81
CA VAL A 482 21.41 11.11 -13.31
C VAL A 482 21.05 9.77 -12.68
N SER A 483 21.44 8.67 -13.31
CA SER A 483 21.20 7.32 -12.77
C SER A 483 21.98 7.09 -11.47
N GLN A 484 23.22 7.58 -11.38
CA GLN A 484 24.02 7.57 -10.16
C GLN A 484 23.38 8.42 -9.05
N LEU A 485 22.92 9.63 -9.36
CA LEU A 485 22.24 10.51 -8.39
C LEU A 485 20.96 9.84 -7.84
N LEU A 486 20.14 9.25 -8.70
CA LEU A 486 18.96 8.50 -8.28
C LEU A 486 19.32 7.31 -7.37
N ASN A 487 20.37 6.57 -7.70
CA ASN A 487 20.84 5.46 -6.87
C ASN A 487 21.36 5.95 -5.50
N LEU A 488 22.05 7.09 -5.45
CA LEU A 488 22.49 7.70 -4.18
C LEU A 488 21.30 8.11 -3.32
N THR A 489 20.28 8.74 -3.90
CA THR A 489 19.04 9.11 -3.19
C THR A 489 18.30 7.88 -2.67
N ARG A 490 18.19 6.81 -3.48
CA ARG A 490 17.58 5.53 -3.04
C ARG A 490 18.35 4.89 -1.89
N ARG A 491 19.69 4.89 -1.96
CA ARG A 491 20.55 4.43 -0.85
C ARG A 491 20.33 5.24 0.42
N GLN A 492 20.09 6.55 0.30
CA GLN A 492 19.75 7.39 1.46
C GLN A 492 18.41 6.99 2.07
N TRP A 493 17.39 6.69 1.28
CA TRP A 493 16.11 6.19 1.80
C TRP A 493 16.23 4.82 2.48
N VAL A 494 17.05 3.93 1.91
CA VAL A 494 17.41 2.65 2.54
C VAL A 494 18.17 2.88 3.86
N SER A 495 19.05 3.88 3.94
CA SER A 495 19.70 4.25 5.20
C SER A 495 18.70 4.83 6.21
N ASN A 496 17.73 5.63 5.76
CA ASN A 496 16.68 6.20 6.61
C ASN A 496 15.79 5.10 7.21
N PHE A 497 15.53 4.02 6.45
CA PHE A 497 14.81 2.86 6.96
C PHE A 497 15.43 2.31 8.24
N TRP A 498 16.75 2.17 8.31
CA TRP A 498 17.43 1.68 9.51
C TRP A 498 17.35 2.65 10.69
N LEU A 499 17.29 3.96 10.44
CA LEU A 499 17.05 4.96 11.50
C LEU A 499 15.65 4.81 12.10
N SER A 500 14.63 4.62 11.26
CA SER A 500 13.26 4.35 11.72
C SER A 500 13.13 2.99 12.40
N TRP A 501 13.81 1.96 11.87
CA TRP A 501 13.87 0.63 12.46
C TRP A 501 14.47 0.63 13.87
N ASP A 502 15.54 1.41 14.06
CA ASP A 502 16.19 1.59 15.35
C ASP A 502 15.33 2.40 16.34
N ALA A 503 14.51 3.32 15.84
CA ALA A 503 13.59 4.10 16.67
C ALA A 503 12.43 3.26 17.24
N LEU A 504 12.12 2.09 16.66
CA LEU A 504 11.17 1.12 17.22
C LEU A 504 11.68 0.46 18.50
N ASP A 505 12.99 0.47 18.76
CA ASP A 505 13.56 -0.12 19.96
C ASP A 505 13.47 0.86 21.14
N ASP A 506 12.84 0.41 22.23
CA ASP A 506 12.62 1.21 23.46
C ASP A 506 13.91 1.76 24.10
N ARG A 507 15.07 1.19 23.74
CA ARG A 507 16.39 1.59 24.22
C ARG A 507 16.86 2.91 23.59
N LYS A 508 16.47 3.18 22.35
CA LYS A 508 16.96 4.30 21.53
C LYS A 508 15.93 5.45 21.47
N PHE A 509 15.42 5.88 22.63
CA PHE A 509 14.42 6.95 22.73
C PHE A 509 14.88 8.31 22.15
N GLU A 510 16.19 8.55 22.11
CA GLU A 510 16.78 9.76 21.51
C GLU A 510 16.48 9.88 20.01
N LEU A 511 16.49 8.76 19.27
CA LEU A 511 16.14 8.74 17.85
C LEU A 511 14.66 9.06 17.63
N LEU A 512 13.78 8.56 18.49
CA LEU A 512 12.36 8.88 18.45
C LEU A 512 12.12 10.40 18.65
N ASN A 513 12.78 11.02 19.63
CA ASN A 513 12.69 12.46 19.84
C ASN A 513 13.18 13.27 18.63
N ARG A 514 14.25 12.79 17.96
CA ARG A 514 14.70 13.38 16.70
C ARG A 514 13.64 13.26 15.60
N GLY A 515 12.97 12.11 15.51
CA GLY A 515 11.84 11.89 14.60
C GLY A 515 10.68 12.85 14.86
N ILE A 516 10.34 13.08 16.13
CA ILE A 516 9.28 14.04 16.53
C ILE A 516 9.65 15.47 16.10
N GLN A 517 10.90 15.90 16.29
CA GLN A 517 11.35 17.22 15.85
C GLN A 517 11.29 17.36 14.33
N HIS A 518 11.71 16.32 13.60
CA HIS A 518 11.62 16.27 12.14
C HIS A 518 10.16 16.32 11.67
N ALA A 519 9.25 15.60 12.33
CA ALA A 519 7.82 15.61 12.00
C ALA A 519 7.23 17.02 12.13
N GLN A 520 7.57 17.75 13.20
CA GLN A 520 7.11 19.15 13.38
C GLN A 520 7.64 20.08 12.28
N MET A 521 8.89 19.91 11.86
CA MET A 521 9.48 20.70 10.77
C MET A 521 8.82 20.38 9.43
N LEU A 522 8.67 19.10 9.11
CA LEU A 522 8.04 18.63 7.87
C LEU A 522 6.60 19.13 7.77
N GLN A 523 5.82 19.01 8.83
CA GLN A 523 4.44 19.47 8.82
C GLN A 523 4.33 20.99 8.66
N LYS A 524 5.27 21.77 9.21
CA LYS A 524 5.36 23.23 8.98
C LYS A 524 5.65 23.55 7.51
N SER A 525 6.61 22.87 6.90
CA SER A 525 6.93 23.04 5.47
C SER A 525 5.75 22.62 4.58
N VAL A 526 5.11 21.47 4.86
CA VAL A 526 3.90 21.02 4.16
C VAL A 526 2.79 22.06 4.27
N PHE A 527 2.50 22.56 5.47
CA PHE A 527 1.48 23.58 5.66
C PHE A 527 1.78 24.87 4.87
N ASN A 528 3.01 25.38 4.95
CA ASN A 528 3.41 26.60 4.24
C ASN A 528 3.29 26.45 2.72
N THR A 529 3.74 25.32 2.17
CA THR A 529 3.60 25.01 0.74
C THR A 529 2.13 24.90 0.35
N SER A 530 1.31 24.24 1.16
CA SER A 530 -0.12 24.11 0.89
C SER A 530 -0.87 25.45 0.90
N VAL A 531 -0.52 26.36 1.82
CA VAL A 531 -1.07 27.73 1.82
C VAL A 531 -0.73 28.42 0.50
N ILE A 532 0.52 28.32 0.03
CA ILE A 532 0.95 28.89 -1.26
C ILE A 532 0.13 28.28 -2.42
N ILE A 533 -0.10 26.97 -2.42
CA ILE A 533 -0.90 26.27 -3.44
C ILE A 533 -2.33 26.81 -3.50
N LEU A 534 -2.97 26.99 -2.33
CA LEU A 534 -4.34 27.46 -2.23
C LEU A 534 -4.48 28.97 -2.53
N GLU A 535 -3.57 29.80 -2.05
CA GLU A 535 -3.56 31.25 -2.31
C GLU A 535 -3.34 31.56 -3.80
N LYS A 536 -2.38 30.87 -4.43
CA LYS A 536 -2.11 30.98 -5.87
C LYS A 536 -3.14 30.25 -6.73
N LYS A 537 -4.07 29.51 -6.14
CA LYS A 537 -5.08 28.68 -6.82
C LYS A 537 -4.45 27.75 -7.87
N LEU A 538 -3.38 27.05 -7.49
CA LEU A 538 -2.66 26.13 -8.39
C LEU A 538 -3.44 24.84 -8.68
N ILE A 539 -4.48 24.55 -7.89
CA ILE A 539 -5.37 23.40 -8.11
C ILE A 539 -6.27 23.68 -9.31
N LYS A 540 -5.96 23.05 -10.44
CA LYS A 540 -6.78 23.09 -11.66
C LYS A 540 -7.86 22.03 -11.58
N HIS A 541 -9.11 22.45 -11.74
CA HIS A 541 -10.23 21.53 -11.81
C HIS A 541 -10.42 21.07 -13.26
N LEU A 542 -10.05 19.83 -13.56
CA LEU A 542 -10.39 19.19 -14.83
C LEU A 542 -11.74 18.47 -14.65
N ARG A 543 -12.35 17.99 -15.74
CA ARG A 543 -13.66 17.33 -15.68
C ARG A 543 -13.61 16.01 -14.90
N ILE A 544 -12.51 15.27 -15.06
CA ILE A 544 -12.35 13.90 -14.54
C ILE A 544 -11.60 13.90 -13.19
N TYR A 545 -10.55 14.71 -13.05
CA TYR A 545 -9.72 14.76 -11.84
C TYR A 545 -9.25 16.19 -11.53
N ARG A 546 -8.60 16.38 -10.39
CA ARG A 546 -7.95 17.64 -10.00
C ARG A 546 -6.45 17.55 -10.21
N LEU A 547 -5.85 18.56 -10.81
CA LEU A 547 -4.42 18.59 -11.08
C LEU A 547 -3.74 19.69 -10.25
N CYS A 548 -2.64 19.34 -9.60
CA CYS A 548 -1.74 20.29 -8.96
C CYS A 548 -0.30 19.99 -9.39
N VAL A 549 0.38 20.98 -9.95
CA VAL A 549 1.78 20.86 -10.38
C VAL A 549 2.61 21.91 -9.64
N LEU A 550 3.56 21.44 -8.84
CA LEU A 550 4.54 22.25 -8.15
C LEU A 550 5.77 22.38 -9.04
N GLN A 551 5.98 23.61 -9.54
CA GLN A 551 7.16 23.96 -10.35
C GLN A 551 8.25 24.58 -9.47
N ASP A 552 7.87 25.58 -8.66
CA ASP A 552 8.80 26.34 -7.82
C ASP A 552 8.32 26.39 -6.36
N GLY A 553 9.25 26.30 -5.39
CA GLY A 553 8.94 26.44 -3.96
C GLY A 553 10.20 26.45 -3.08
N PRO A 554 10.13 27.06 -1.88
CA PRO A 554 11.29 27.21 -0.99
C PRO A 554 11.84 25.89 -0.44
N ASP A 555 11.04 24.80 -0.45
CA ASP A 555 11.38 23.49 0.11
C ASP A 555 11.13 22.35 -0.90
N LEU A 556 11.30 22.61 -2.21
CA LEU A 556 10.95 21.64 -3.27
C LEU A 556 11.71 20.31 -3.14
N GLU A 557 12.94 20.35 -2.61
CA GLU A 557 13.78 19.18 -2.38
C GLU A 557 13.15 18.14 -1.43
N LEU A 558 12.27 18.56 -0.50
CA LEU A 558 11.59 17.64 0.41
C LEU A 558 10.61 16.74 -0.34
N TYR A 559 9.98 17.26 -1.40
CA TYR A 559 8.97 16.55 -2.19
C TYR A 559 9.58 15.57 -3.22
N ARG A 560 10.90 15.38 -3.20
CA ARG A 560 11.57 14.26 -3.89
C ARG A 560 11.20 12.91 -3.28
N ASN A 561 10.92 12.86 -1.97
CA ASN A 561 10.52 11.63 -1.30
C ASN A 561 9.03 11.37 -1.59
N PRO A 562 8.66 10.15 -2.05
CA PRO A 562 7.27 9.78 -2.27
C PRO A 562 6.37 9.99 -1.04
N LEU A 563 6.85 9.70 0.17
CA LEU A 563 6.06 9.84 1.39
C LEU A 563 5.73 11.31 1.69
N THR A 564 6.68 12.22 1.49
CA THR A 564 6.45 13.66 1.70
C THR A 564 5.45 14.21 0.69
N LEU A 565 5.51 13.73 -0.57
CA LEU A 565 4.53 14.08 -1.60
C LEU A 565 3.13 13.56 -1.24
N LEU A 566 3.03 12.33 -0.74
CA LEU A 566 1.78 11.74 -0.23
C LEU A 566 1.23 12.53 0.97
N ARG A 567 2.07 13.02 1.88
CA ARG A 567 1.64 13.87 3.00
C ARG A 567 1.00 15.16 2.53
N LEU A 568 1.64 15.84 1.58
CA LEU A 568 1.11 17.06 0.95
C LEU A 568 -0.23 16.76 0.24
N GLY A 569 -0.26 15.69 -0.55
CA GLY A 569 -1.46 15.24 -1.25
C GLY A 569 -2.62 14.93 -0.31
N ASN A 570 -2.38 14.18 0.76
CA ASN A 570 -3.37 13.83 1.77
C ASN A 570 -3.95 15.08 2.45
N TRP A 571 -3.10 16.06 2.78
CA TRP A 571 -3.54 17.34 3.35
C TRP A 571 -4.44 18.11 2.38
N LEU A 572 -4.06 18.20 1.10
CA LEU A 572 -4.82 18.90 0.07
C LEU A 572 -6.17 18.23 -0.23
N ILE A 573 -6.20 16.89 -0.21
CA ILE A 573 -7.42 16.12 -0.41
C ILE A 573 -8.38 16.28 0.76
N GLU A 574 -7.90 16.21 2.00
CA GLU A 574 -8.77 16.49 3.17
C GLU A 574 -9.35 17.90 3.10
N CYS A 575 -8.52 18.90 2.75
CA CYS A 575 -8.98 20.27 2.53
C CYS A 575 -10.04 20.39 1.42
N CYS A 576 -9.88 19.64 0.32
CA CYS A 576 -10.82 19.67 -0.80
C CYS A 576 -12.11 18.88 -0.52
N ALA A 577 -12.02 17.78 0.24
CA ALA A 577 -13.15 16.90 0.54
C ALA A 577 -14.18 17.57 1.48
N GLU A 578 -13.71 18.41 2.40
CA GLU A 578 -14.57 19.15 3.34
C GLU A 578 -15.19 20.41 2.73
N SER A 579 -14.72 20.85 1.56
CA SER A 579 -15.31 21.98 0.85
C SER A 579 -16.60 21.54 0.16
N GLU A 580 -17.74 21.72 0.83
CA GLU A 580 -19.10 21.21 0.49
C GLU A 580 -19.55 21.42 -0.98
N ASP A 581 -18.98 22.40 -1.69
CA ASP A 581 -19.40 22.78 -3.04
C ASP A 581 -18.83 21.91 -4.18
N LYS A 582 -17.94 20.94 -3.90
CA LYS A 582 -17.20 20.22 -4.95
C LYS A 582 -17.41 18.70 -4.90
N GLN A 583 -17.74 18.13 -6.06
CA GLN A 583 -17.75 16.68 -6.29
C GLN A 583 -16.44 16.03 -5.82
N LEU A 584 -16.51 14.86 -5.20
CA LEU A 584 -15.31 14.10 -4.84
C LEU A 584 -14.63 13.61 -6.12
N LEU A 585 -13.51 14.23 -6.49
CA LEU A 585 -12.72 13.89 -7.66
C LEU A 585 -11.30 13.50 -7.23
N PRO A 586 -10.69 12.48 -7.87
CA PRO A 586 -9.29 12.12 -7.66
C PRO A 586 -8.35 13.30 -7.88
N MET A 587 -7.15 13.25 -7.30
CA MET A 587 -6.16 14.31 -7.40
C MET A 587 -4.83 13.78 -7.91
N VAL A 588 -4.26 14.44 -8.91
CA VAL A 588 -2.90 14.22 -9.38
C VAL A 588 -2.02 15.34 -8.84
N LEU A 589 -0.97 14.97 -8.13
CA LEU A 589 0.03 15.88 -7.59
C LEU A 589 1.38 15.60 -8.25
N ALA A 590 1.99 16.62 -8.85
CA ALA A 590 3.31 16.52 -9.47
C ALA A 590 4.28 17.51 -8.81
N SER A 591 5.49 17.06 -8.51
CA SER A 591 6.59 17.89 -8.00
C SER A 591 7.81 17.78 -8.91
N LEU A 592 8.38 18.92 -9.31
CA LEU A 592 9.60 18.95 -10.10
C LEU A 592 10.83 18.66 -9.22
N ASP A 593 11.72 17.81 -9.71
CA ASP A 593 13.11 17.76 -9.23
C ASP A 593 14.02 18.39 -10.27
N GLU A 594 14.59 19.55 -9.94
CA GLU A 594 15.53 20.27 -10.81
C GLU A 594 16.82 19.49 -11.07
N SER A 595 17.21 18.59 -10.17
CA SER A 595 18.49 17.88 -10.26
C SER A 595 18.48 16.75 -11.30
N THR A 596 17.33 16.10 -11.47
CA THR A 596 17.12 14.98 -12.40
C THR A 596 16.27 15.37 -13.61
N ASP A 597 15.72 16.58 -13.62
CA ASP A 597 14.77 17.10 -14.62
C ASP A 597 13.55 16.17 -14.82
N THR A 598 13.11 15.56 -13.72
CA THR A 598 11.95 14.67 -13.67
C THR A 598 10.89 15.21 -12.73
N TYR A 599 9.63 14.97 -13.06
CA TYR A 599 8.52 15.12 -12.15
C TYR A 599 8.23 13.80 -11.43
N LEU A 600 8.15 13.86 -10.11
CA LEU A 600 7.51 12.82 -9.32
C LEU A 600 6.01 13.09 -9.31
N VAL A 601 5.21 12.16 -9.83
CA VAL A 601 3.76 12.28 -9.96
C VAL A 601 3.09 11.22 -9.09
N ALA A 602 2.17 11.66 -8.23
CA ALA A 602 1.36 10.80 -7.37
C ALA A 602 -0.13 10.96 -7.72
N GLY A 603 -0.78 9.84 -8.01
CA GLY A 603 -2.22 9.73 -8.24
C GLY A 603 -2.94 9.33 -6.95
N LEU A 604 -3.85 10.19 -6.48
CA LEU A 604 -4.49 10.04 -5.18
C LEU A 604 -6.00 9.90 -5.32
N SER A 605 -6.55 8.90 -4.64
CA SER A 605 -8.00 8.71 -4.55
C SER A 605 -8.66 9.80 -3.70
N PRO A 606 -9.89 10.23 -4.04
CA PRO A 606 -10.62 11.16 -3.21
C PRO A 606 -11.08 10.47 -1.93
N ARG A 607 -11.34 11.28 -0.90
CA ARG A 607 -11.80 10.79 0.40
C ARG A 607 -13.18 11.32 0.72
N TYR A 608 -13.95 10.49 1.40
CA TYR A 608 -15.15 10.97 2.08
C TYR A 608 -14.73 11.87 3.25
N PRO A 609 -15.51 12.92 3.55
CA PRO A 609 -15.32 13.70 4.76
C PRO A 609 -15.38 12.77 5.98
N ARG A 610 -14.49 12.99 6.96
CA ARG A 610 -14.47 12.19 8.19
C ARG A 610 -15.76 12.47 8.98
N GLY A 611 -16.31 11.43 9.62
CA GLY A 611 -17.57 11.49 10.38
C GLY A 611 -18.81 11.05 9.59
N LEU A 612 -18.70 10.86 8.27
CA LEU A 612 -19.74 10.16 7.51
C LEU A 612 -19.56 8.65 7.73
N ASP A 613 -20.55 7.98 8.33
CA ASP A 613 -20.51 6.53 8.59
C ASP A 613 -20.39 5.72 7.28
N THR A 614 -19.16 5.53 6.83
CA THR A 614 -18.79 4.71 5.67
C THR A 614 -18.97 3.21 5.90
N ILE A 615 -19.27 2.78 7.13
CA ILE A 615 -19.31 1.37 7.52
C ILE A 615 -20.46 0.62 6.82
N ASN A 616 -21.59 1.29 6.56
CA ASN A 616 -22.81 0.61 6.08
C ASN A 616 -23.36 1.09 4.74
N THR A 617 -22.88 2.21 4.16
CA THR A 617 -23.63 2.87 3.08
C THR A 617 -22.91 3.05 1.74
N ARG A 618 -21.57 2.94 1.65
CA ARG A 618 -20.85 3.16 0.38
C ARG A 618 -19.65 2.24 0.20
N LYS A 619 -19.48 1.74 -1.03
CA LYS A 619 -18.29 0.98 -1.47
C LYS A 619 -17.02 1.82 -1.26
N PRO A 620 -15.88 1.20 -0.90
CA PRO A 620 -14.59 1.89 -0.84
C PRO A 620 -14.26 2.47 -2.22
N ILE A 621 -13.71 3.68 -2.24
CA ILE A 621 -13.24 4.30 -3.49
C ILE A 621 -11.88 3.68 -3.80
N LEU A 622 -11.77 3.06 -4.96
CA LEU A 622 -10.55 2.43 -5.44
C LEU A 622 -9.66 3.45 -6.14
N ASN A 623 -8.34 3.19 -6.16
CA ASN A 623 -7.40 4.03 -6.88
C ASN A 623 -7.14 3.47 -8.28
N ASN A 624 -7.78 4.06 -9.29
CA ASN A 624 -7.65 3.62 -10.69
C ASN A 624 -6.43 4.25 -11.41
N PHE A 625 -5.65 5.11 -10.74
CA PHE A 625 -4.48 5.73 -11.37
C PHE A 625 -3.40 4.73 -11.75
N SER A 626 -3.27 3.62 -11.01
CA SER A 626 -2.31 2.56 -11.31
C SER A 626 -2.47 2.04 -12.74
N MET A 627 -3.71 1.71 -13.10
CA MET A 627 -4.07 1.28 -14.45
C MET A 627 -3.99 2.39 -15.49
N ALA A 628 -4.55 3.57 -15.18
CA ALA A 628 -4.55 4.68 -16.11
C ALA A 628 -3.12 5.06 -16.53
N PHE A 629 -2.18 5.07 -15.58
CA PHE A 629 -0.78 5.37 -15.86
C PHE A 629 -0.11 4.28 -16.71
N GLN A 630 -0.40 3.00 -16.47
CA GLN A 630 0.13 1.90 -17.28
C GLN A 630 -0.38 1.97 -18.72
N GLN A 631 -1.69 2.15 -18.92
CA GLN A 631 -2.28 2.24 -20.26
C GLN A 631 -1.74 3.44 -21.04
N ILE A 632 -1.68 4.62 -20.40
CA ILE A 632 -1.18 5.84 -21.06
C ILE A 632 0.30 5.71 -21.38
N THR A 633 1.09 5.07 -20.52
CA THR A 633 2.51 4.81 -20.80
C THR A 633 2.67 3.92 -22.03
N ALA A 634 1.86 2.87 -22.17
CA ALA A 634 1.85 2.02 -23.36
C ALA A 634 1.42 2.79 -24.63
N GLU A 635 0.45 3.70 -24.54
CA GLU A 635 -0.08 4.45 -25.68
C GLU A 635 0.77 5.65 -26.11
N THR A 636 1.47 6.29 -25.17
CA THR A 636 2.32 7.47 -25.45
C THR A 636 3.76 7.09 -25.77
N GLY A 637 4.24 5.96 -25.26
CA GLY A 637 5.66 5.64 -25.25
C GLY A 637 6.52 6.66 -24.50
N ALA A 638 5.92 7.48 -23.63
CA ALA A 638 6.65 8.48 -22.85
C ALA A 638 7.65 7.80 -21.90
N LYS A 639 8.76 8.50 -21.59
CA LYS A 639 9.79 7.96 -20.70
C LYS A 639 9.34 8.06 -19.24
N VAL A 640 8.48 7.11 -18.84
CA VAL A 640 7.96 6.96 -17.48
C VAL A 640 8.68 5.83 -16.77
N LYS A 641 8.99 6.02 -15.49
CA LYS A 641 9.45 4.94 -14.60
C LYS A 641 8.33 4.59 -13.62
N ILE A 642 7.84 3.36 -13.72
CA ILE A 642 6.89 2.75 -12.77
C ILE A 642 7.68 1.76 -11.89
N ASP A 643 8.60 2.30 -11.09
CA ASP A 643 9.53 1.49 -10.28
C ASP A 643 9.08 1.36 -8.82
N ASN A 644 8.25 2.30 -8.35
CA ASN A 644 7.80 2.30 -6.96
C ASN A 644 6.84 1.13 -6.69
N PHE A 645 6.85 0.60 -5.46
CA PHE A 645 5.92 -0.49 -5.10
C PHE A 645 4.45 -0.06 -5.16
N GLU A 646 4.20 1.20 -4.83
CA GLU A 646 2.91 1.84 -5.02
C GLU A 646 2.78 2.29 -6.48
N SER A 647 1.96 1.57 -7.25
CA SER A 647 1.76 1.78 -8.68
C SER A 647 1.05 3.10 -9.02
N SER A 648 0.47 3.78 -8.03
CA SER A 648 -0.08 5.12 -8.18
C SER A 648 0.97 6.24 -8.21
N ILE A 649 2.26 5.92 -8.09
CA ILE A 649 3.36 6.87 -8.13
C ILE A 649 4.30 6.56 -9.29
N ILE A 650 4.56 7.56 -10.12
CA ILE A 650 5.41 7.45 -11.31
C ILE A 650 6.42 8.60 -11.38
N GLU A 651 7.56 8.35 -12.01
CA GLU A 651 8.50 9.42 -12.39
C GLU A 651 8.41 9.64 -13.90
N ILE A 652 8.26 10.90 -14.33
CA ILE A 652 8.17 11.28 -15.74
C ILE A 652 9.15 12.41 -16.06
N ARG A 653 9.74 12.43 -17.25
CA ARG A 653 10.59 13.54 -17.68
C ARG A 653 9.79 14.83 -17.86
N LYS A 654 10.44 15.98 -17.64
CA LYS A 654 9.82 17.30 -17.74
C LYS A 654 9.12 17.56 -19.08
N ASP A 655 9.77 17.20 -20.18
CA ASP A 655 9.25 17.42 -21.53
C ASP A 655 8.02 16.55 -21.84
N ASP A 656 7.95 15.36 -21.25
CA ASP A 656 6.90 14.35 -21.52
C ASP A 656 5.65 14.56 -20.64
N LEU A 657 5.71 15.41 -19.60
CA LEU A 657 4.60 15.59 -18.66
C LEU A 657 3.35 16.19 -19.32
N SER A 658 3.48 17.24 -20.15
CA SER A 658 2.31 17.88 -20.75
C SER A 658 1.54 16.95 -21.70
N PRO A 659 2.21 16.26 -22.65
CA PRO A 659 1.54 15.27 -23.50
C PRO A 659 0.89 14.13 -22.69
N PHE A 660 1.55 13.68 -21.62
CA PHE A 660 1.03 12.64 -20.75
C PHE A 660 -0.27 13.08 -20.05
N LEU A 661 -0.29 14.30 -19.50
CA LEU A 661 -1.48 14.85 -18.83
C LEU A 661 -2.64 15.09 -19.79
N GLU A 662 -2.37 15.51 -21.03
CA GLU A 662 -3.40 15.66 -22.06
C GLU A 662 -4.10 14.34 -22.34
N LYS A 663 -3.35 13.24 -22.55
CA LYS A 663 -3.93 11.91 -22.71
C LYS A 663 -4.64 11.42 -21.45
N LEU A 664 -4.10 11.72 -20.26
CA LEU A 664 -4.75 11.38 -18.99
C LEU A 664 -6.13 12.03 -18.83
N THR A 665 -6.35 13.22 -19.41
CA THR A 665 -7.68 13.84 -19.39
C THR A 665 -8.68 13.22 -20.36
N LEU A 666 -8.21 12.40 -21.30
CA LEU A 666 -9.06 11.68 -22.27
C LEU A 666 -9.34 10.24 -21.81
N SER A 667 -8.55 9.71 -20.87
CA SER A 667 -8.76 8.37 -20.32
C SER A 667 -10.10 8.27 -19.60
N GLY A 668 -10.90 7.26 -19.96
CA GLY A 668 -12.18 6.95 -19.32
C GLY A 668 -12.05 6.07 -18.08
N LEU A 669 -10.83 5.75 -17.63
CA LEU A 669 -10.58 4.86 -16.49
C LEU A 669 -10.70 5.53 -15.11
N LEU A 670 -10.85 6.87 -15.07
CA LEU A 670 -10.82 7.69 -13.85
C LEU A 670 -12.17 8.26 -13.43
#